data_AF-A0A970GIT2-F1
#
_entry.id   AF-A0A970GIT2-F1
#
_cell.length_a   1.000
_cell.length_b   1.000
_cell.length_c   1.000
_cell.angle_alpha   90.00
_cell.angle_beta   90.00
_cell.angle_gamma   90.00
#
_symmetry.space_group_name_H-M   'P 1'
#
loop_
_entity.id
_entity.type
_entity.pdbx_description
1 polymer ?
#
loop_
_entity_poly.entity_id
_entity_poly.type
_entity_poly.pdbx_seq_one_letter_code
_entity_poly.pdbx_strand_id
1 'polypeptide(L)'
;MKKEEKPEKAPVKDKASRTLLQTRIIDDIFTDAVDSVKPRFEVDIEAYVNRLWEANPDIFVLLKEAATADEAREKLYAFLERSERRIFEVDNDLHILEKSTVREAIRVFKSIIGPVNEYRTGVSALKFLFRLSKGEVDALKHEISAGFLLEFINLFRGVNGRSNIYYETKQAKKGIPDFLQMEGRQASEVRAEMLNELSSNMSKYLRKYPSGLEEEVITWRKGNKKRILRYFNATDTDWNNYQWHLKHVIRDAQPLFDLIELTEEQSDAISLAAKNKVPFGITPYYLSLMDNKLNIGYDHAIRSQVIPPLDYVQKMVENRENRGLQFDFMGEHDTSPVDLVTRRYPGIAILKPYNTCAQICVYCQRNWEIDQVLDPHALAKKEQIRRALEWMDENPAVGDVLITGGDPMVMRDDVLKGILEEVAAKKHVYRIRIGTRTPVVLPQRLTQKTIDMLASFVEYGKLQISIITHFEHPYEITPEAMAAVKRIREAGMMVYNQEVFTVENSRRFETVKLRLDLKSIGVDPYYTFNMKGKEETKRYMVPIARILQERKEEARLLPGLDRTDEPVFNVPKLGKNQLMAWQDHRLVMILPNGARVYEFHPWEKNIQPIPPYNYVDVPIYDYLEELAARGENIRDYRNIWFYY
;
A
#
# COMPACT_ATOMS: atom_id res chain seq x y z
N MET A 1 -1.11 -76.29 -38.72
CA MET A 1 0.15 -75.67 -38.24
C MET A 1 0.05 -74.17 -38.41
N LYS A 2 0.27 -73.47 -37.29
CA LYS A 2 0.43 -72.03 -37.02
C LYS A 2 0.53 -71.06 -38.21
N LYS A 3 -0.34 -70.05 -38.22
CA LYS A 3 -0.07 -68.72 -38.78
C LYS A 3 0.14 -67.76 -37.61
N GLU A 4 1.32 -67.17 -37.49
CA GLU A 4 1.56 -65.95 -36.72
C GLU A 4 1.74 -64.81 -37.72
N GLU A 5 0.73 -63.94 -37.79
CA GLU A 5 0.73 -62.70 -38.57
C GLU A 5 1.36 -61.57 -37.74
N LYS A 6 2.25 -60.82 -38.39
CA LYS A 6 2.82 -59.56 -37.88
C LYS A 6 1.70 -58.50 -37.79
N PRO A 7 1.66 -57.65 -36.74
CA PRO A 7 0.63 -56.63 -36.64
C PRO A 7 0.91 -55.46 -37.60
N GLU A 8 -0.10 -55.18 -38.40
CA GLU A 8 -0.24 -54.02 -39.29
C GLU A 8 -0.44 -52.72 -38.49
N LYS A 9 0.00 -51.62 -39.11
CA LYS A 9 -0.05 -50.25 -38.59
C LYS A 9 -1.49 -49.78 -38.34
N ALA A 10 -1.76 -49.27 -37.14
CA ALA A 10 -3.00 -48.56 -36.83
C ALA A 10 -2.97 -47.10 -37.35
N PRO A 11 -4.13 -46.51 -37.71
CA PRO A 11 -4.20 -45.28 -38.48
C PRO A 11 -4.06 -44.02 -37.62
N VAL A 12 -3.57 -42.97 -38.27
CA VAL A 12 -3.46 -41.59 -37.81
C VAL A 12 -4.79 -41.14 -37.21
N LYS A 13 -4.80 -40.86 -35.89
CA LYS A 13 -5.92 -40.18 -35.25
C LYS A 13 -5.74 -38.68 -35.36
N ASP A 14 -6.85 -38.10 -35.79
CA ASP A 14 -7.07 -36.73 -36.21
C ASP A 14 -6.75 -35.69 -35.13
N LYS A 15 -6.42 -34.49 -35.61
CA LYS A 15 -6.03 -33.32 -34.82
C LYS A 15 -7.14 -32.94 -33.83
N ALA A 16 -6.74 -32.84 -32.58
CA ALA A 16 -7.19 -31.90 -31.56
C ALA A 16 -8.55 -31.23 -31.84
N SER A 17 -9.61 -31.83 -31.27
CA SER A 17 -10.77 -31.07 -30.78
C SER A 17 -10.25 -29.86 -30.00
N ARG A 18 -10.50 -28.65 -30.55
CA ARG A 18 -10.22 -27.38 -29.88
C ARG A 18 -11.02 -27.34 -28.59
N THR A 19 -10.34 -27.58 -27.47
CA THR A 19 -10.89 -27.32 -26.14
C THR A 19 -11.13 -25.81 -26.07
N LEU A 20 -12.41 -25.43 -26.05
CA LEU A 20 -12.85 -24.06 -25.82
C LEU A 20 -12.21 -23.56 -24.53
N LEU A 21 -11.41 -22.49 -24.65
CA LEU A 21 -10.92 -21.69 -23.53
C LEU A 21 -12.14 -21.25 -22.71
N GLN A 22 -12.23 -21.71 -21.47
CA GLN A 22 -13.26 -21.26 -20.53
C GLN A 22 -12.86 -19.94 -19.90
N THR A 23 -13.70 -18.93 -20.10
CA THR A 23 -13.68 -17.64 -19.40
C THR A 23 -13.83 -17.86 -17.90
N ARG A 24 -12.80 -17.55 -17.10
CA ARG A 24 -12.97 -17.34 -15.65
C ARG A 24 -13.43 -15.91 -15.43
N ILE A 25 -14.75 -15.70 -15.46
CA ILE A 25 -15.36 -14.48 -14.93
C ILE A 25 -14.90 -14.37 -13.48
N ILE A 26 -14.41 -13.21 -13.03
CA ILE A 26 -13.91 -12.99 -11.64
C ILE A 26 -14.97 -13.32 -10.55
N ASP A 27 -16.24 -13.50 -10.93
CA ASP A 27 -17.30 -14.02 -10.08
C ASP A 27 -17.29 -15.56 -9.91
N ASP A 28 -16.35 -16.34 -10.49
CA ASP A 28 -16.27 -17.79 -10.22
C ASP A 28 -15.62 -18.07 -8.85
N ILE A 29 -16.43 -17.70 -7.87
CA ILE A 29 -16.30 -17.87 -6.44
C ILE A 29 -16.57 -19.35 -6.06
N PHE A 30 -16.53 -20.33 -7.00
CA PHE A 30 -16.85 -21.74 -6.69
C PHE A 30 -15.91 -22.88 -7.15
N THR A 31 -14.69 -22.63 -7.62
CA THR A 31 -13.69 -23.72 -7.81
C THR A 31 -12.38 -23.54 -7.03
N ASP A 32 -11.90 -24.60 -6.37
CA ASP A 32 -10.67 -24.66 -5.56
C ASP A 32 -9.42 -25.04 -6.39
N ALA A 33 -9.47 -24.92 -7.71
CA ALA A 33 -8.38 -25.34 -8.60
C ALA A 33 -7.31 -24.24 -8.76
N VAL A 34 -6.12 -24.53 -8.22
CA VAL A 34 -4.86 -23.82 -8.45
C VAL A 34 -4.21 -24.42 -9.70
N ASP A 35 -4.34 -23.75 -10.85
CA ASP A 35 -3.64 -24.13 -12.07
C ASP A 35 -2.43 -23.22 -12.32
N SER A 36 -1.31 -23.82 -12.72
CA SER A 36 0.03 -23.23 -12.83
C SER A 36 0.31 -22.55 -14.18
N VAL A 37 -0.73 -22.22 -14.95
CA VAL A 37 -0.62 -21.58 -16.26
C VAL A 37 -1.33 -20.22 -16.22
N LYS A 38 -0.62 -19.14 -16.59
CA LYS A 38 -1.18 -17.79 -16.72
C LYS A 38 -2.50 -17.85 -17.50
N PRO A 39 -3.67 -17.59 -16.88
CA PRO A 39 -4.92 -17.48 -17.64
C PRO A 39 -4.81 -16.21 -18.47
N ARG A 40 -4.90 -16.33 -19.79
CA ARG A 40 -5.26 -15.19 -20.64
C ARG A 40 -6.78 -15.07 -20.51
N PHE A 41 -7.26 -14.13 -19.69
CA PHE A 41 -8.68 -13.86 -19.56
C PHE A 41 -9.18 -13.22 -20.87
N GLU A 42 -9.95 -13.97 -21.68
CA GLU A 42 -10.83 -13.30 -22.64
C GLU A 42 -12.01 -12.74 -21.84
N VAL A 43 -11.99 -11.43 -21.61
CA VAL A 43 -13.07 -10.74 -20.88
C VAL A 43 -14.33 -10.76 -21.74
N ASP A 44 -15.32 -11.53 -21.29
CA ASP A 44 -16.66 -11.52 -21.87
C ASP A 44 -17.47 -10.35 -21.29
N ILE A 45 -17.38 -9.20 -21.96
CA ILE A 45 -18.10 -7.97 -21.59
C ILE A 45 -19.61 -8.20 -21.60
N GLU A 46 -20.16 -9.00 -22.53
CA GLU A 46 -21.59 -9.28 -22.60
C GLU A 46 -22.07 -10.04 -21.35
N ALA A 47 -21.31 -11.05 -20.91
CA ALA A 47 -21.60 -11.76 -19.67
C ALA A 47 -21.63 -10.83 -18.45
N TYR A 48 -20.70 -9.86 -18.36
CA TYR A 48 -20.71 -8.87 -17.29
C TYR A 48 -21.89 -7.90 -17.39
N VAL A 49 -22.28 -7.48 -18.60
CA VAL A 49 -23.46 -6.63 -18.80
C VAL A 49 -24.74 -7.36 -18.40
N ASN A 50 -24.88 -8.65 -18.73
CA ASN A 50 -26.01 -9.44 -18.27
C ASN A 50 -26.08 -9.51 -16.73
N ARG A 51 -24.95 -9.75 -16.07
CA ARG A 51 -24.85 -9.77 -14.60
C ARG A 51 -25.12 -8.41 -13.96
N LEU A 52 -24.74 -7.32 -14.61
CA LEU A 52 -25.05 -5.96 -14.18
C LEU A 52 -26.57 -5.77 -14.08
N TRP A 53 -27.32 -6.23 -15.09
CA TRP A 53 -28.77 -6.10 -15.08
C TRP A 53 -29.45 -7.13 -14.16
N GLU A 54 -28.90 -8.33 -14.01
CA GLU A 54 -29.35 -9.29 -13.00
C GLU A 54 -29.15 -8.79 -11.55
N ALA A 55 -28.09 -8.03 -11.30
CA ALA A 55 -27.81 -7.45 -9.99
C ALA A 55 -28.93 -6.51 -9.53
N ASN A 56 -29.53 -5.74 -10.45
CA ASN A 56 -30.69 -4.91 -10.19
C ASN A 56 -31.57 -4.69 -11.44
N PRO A 57 -32.59 -5.53 -11.66
CA PRO A 57 -33.47 -5.43 -12.82
C PRO A 57 -34.30 -4.14 -12.86
N ASP A 58 -34.66 -3.59 -11.69
CA ASP A 58 -35.43 -2.33 -11.62
C ASP A 58 -34.63 -1.17 -12.20
N ILE A 59 -33.33 -1.07 -11.86
CA ILE A 59 -32.44 -0.06 -12.44
C ILE A 59 -32.35 -0.21 -13.97
N PHE A 60 -32.23 -1.43 -14.48
CA PHE A 60 -32.19 -1.68 -15.92
C PHE A 60 -33.46 -1.17 -16.63
N VAL A 61 -34.64 -1.47 -16.09
CA VAL A 61 -35.92 -0.99 -16.65
C VAL A 61 -35.97 0.54 -16.66
N LEU A 62 -35.60 1.19 -15.55
CA LEU A 62 -35.60 2.66 -15.45
C LEU A 62 -34.68 3.33 -16.49
N LEU A 63 -33.46 2.78 -16.67
CA LEU A 63 -32.51 3.26 -17.68
C LEU A 63 -33.03 3.02 -19.11
N LYS A 64 -33.58 1.84 -19.38
CA LYS A 64 -34.05 1.43 -20.70
C LYS A 64 -35.27 2.22 -21.15
N GLU A 65 -36.20 2.53 -20.26
CA GLU A 65 -37.43 3.28 -20.58
C GLU A 65 -37.23 4.79 -20.67
N ALA A 66 -36.19 5.35 -20.05
CA ALA A 66 -35.90 6.77 -20.14
C ALA A 66 -35.54 7.19 -21.58
N ALA A 67 -36.04 8.33 -22.03
CA ALA A 67 -35.72 8.89 -23.34
C ALA A 67 -34.31 9.50 -23.37
N THR A 68 -33.86 10.07 -22.24
CA THR A 68 -32.54 10.72 -22.10
C THR A 68 -31.84 10.27 -20.83
N ALA A 69 -30.52 10.47 -20.75
CA ALA A 69 -29.74 10.22 -19.55
C ALA A 69 -30.20 11.11 -18.37
N ASP A 70 -30.70 12.31 -18.63
CA ASP A 70 -31.22 13.20 -17.59
C ASP A 70 -32.55 12.71 -17.02
N GLU A 71 -33.46 12.22 -17.88
CA GLU A 71 -34.68 11.56 -17.42
C GLU A 71 -34.36 10.29 -16.62
N ALA A 72 -33.36 9.52 -17.08
CA ALA A 72 -32.89 8.34 -16.37
C ALA A 72 -32.37 8.70 -14.97
N ARG A 73 -31.66 9.83 -14.82
CA ARG A 73 -31.16 10.32 -13.53
C ARG A 73 -32.28 10.58 -12.54
N GLU A 74 -33.31 11.32 -12.95
CA GLU A 74 -34.45 11.64 -12.07
C GLU A 74 -35.20 10.38 -11.64
N LYS A 75 -35.42 9.46 -12.58
CA LYS A 75 -36.01 8.13 -12.29
C LYS A 75 -35.17 7.34 -11.28
N LEU A 76 -33.84 7.35 -11.43
CA LEU A 76 -32.93 6.71 -10.48
C LEU A 76 -32.95 7.39 -9.11
N TYR A 77 -32.96 8.72 -9.02
CA TYR A 77 -33.08 9.40 -7.72
C TYR A 77 -34.36 9.03 -6.99
N ALA A 78 -35.50 9.05 -7.67
CA ALA A 78 -36.78 8.63 -7.10
C ALA A 78 -36.78 7.15 -6.69
N PHE A 79 -36.13 6.27 -7.45
CA PHE A 79 -35.94 4.86 -7.07
C PHE A 79 -35.08 4.73 -5.81
N LEU A 80 -33.92 5.37 -5.78
CA LEU A 80 -32.97 5.28 -4.67
C LEU A 80 -33.56 5.83 -3.37
N GLU A 81 -34.32 6.92 -3.41
CA GLU A 81 -35.01 7.47 -2.24
C GLU A 81 -36.11 6.56 -1.73
N ARG A 82 -36.86 5.90 -2.62
CA ARG A 82 -37.83 4.87 -2.22
C ARG A 82 -37.14 3.65 -1.61
N SER A 83 -36.04 3.20 -2.19
CA SER A 83 -35.25 2.09 -1.67
C SER A 83 -34.63 2.42 -0.30
N GLU A 84 -34.16 3.65 -0.09
CA GLU A 84 -33.68 4.10 1.22
C GLU A 84 -34.81 4.16 2.25
N ARG A 85 -36.02 4.61 1.88
CA ARG A 85 -37.18 4.60 2.80
C ARG A 85 -37.58 3.18 3.21
N ARG A 86 -37.54 2.23 2.27
CA ARG A 86 -37.93 0.82 2.50
C ARG A 86 -37.13 0.14 3.62
N ILE A 87 -35.87 0.50 3.85
CA ILE A 87 -35.09 -0.12 4.92
C ILE A 87 -35.59 0.23 6.33
N PHE A 88 -36.33 1.34 6.47
CA PHE A 88 -36.91 1.81 7.73
C PHE A 88 -38.33 1.29 7.97
N GLU A 89 -38.90 0.55 7.01
CA GLU A 89 -40.20 -0.09 7.17
C GLU A 89 -40.12 -1.21 8.21
N VAL A 90 -41.22 -1.40 8.95
CA VAL A 90 -41.29 -2.33 10.08
C VAL A 90 -41.20 -3.79 9.61
N ASP A 91 -41.68 -4.09 8.41
CA ASP A 91 -41.70 -5.40 7.78
C ASP A 91 -40.46 -5.70 6.92
N ASN A 92 -39.47 -4.79 6.87
CA ASN A 92 -38.23 -5.03 6.15
C ASN A 92 -37.31 -5.99 6.94
N ASP A 93 -37.11 -7.19 6.38
CA ASP A 93 -36.41 -8.33 6.97
C ASP A 93 -34.88 -8.34 6.75
N LEU A 94 -34.32 -7.34 6.08
CA LEU A 94 -32.88 -7.24 5.89
C LEU A 94 -32.16 -7.15 7.24
N HIS A 95 -31.03 -7.86 7.35
CA HIS A 95 -30.18 -7.75 8.53
C HIS A 95 -29.72 -6.31 8.74
N ILE A 96 -29.61 -5.83 10.00
CA ILE A 96 -29.31 -4.43 10.30
C ILE A 96 -27.99 -3.93 9.67
N LEU A 97 -26.99 -4.80 9.59
CA LEU A 97 -25.71 -4.49 8.92
C LEU A 97 -25.84 -4.42 7.40
N GLU A 98 -26.76 -5.19 6.81
CA GLU A 98 -27.10 -5.11 5.40
C GLU A 98 -27.82 -3.79 5.11
N LYS A 99 -28.77 -3.40 5.97
CA LYS A 99 -29.43 -2.07 5.90
C LYS A 99 -28.41 -0.92 5.91
N SER A 100 -27.33 -1.02 6.71
CA SER A 100 -26.25 -0.03 6.69
C SER A 100 -25.52 -0.01 5.33
N THR A 101 -25.27 -1.18 4.74
CA THR A 101 -24.60 -1.27 3.43
C THR A 101 -25.47 -0.68 2.32
N VAL A 102 -26.78 -0.91 2.36
CA VAL A 102 -27.77 -0.30 1.44
C VAL A 102 -27.70 1.21 1.50
N ARG A 103 -27.68 1.81 2.69
CA ARG A 103 -27.61 3.28 2.86
C ARG A 103 -26.36 3.87 2.24
N GLU A 104 -25.20 3.26 2.50
CA GLU A 104 -23.94 3.74 1.93
C GLU A 104 -23.89 3.55 0.42
N ALA A 105 -24.35 2.41 -0.10
CA ALA A 105 -24.45 2.16 -1.55
C ALA A 105 -25.36 3.18 -2.24
N ILE A 106 -26.52 3.49 -1.66
CA ILE A 106 -27.44 4.52 -2.18
C ILE A 106 -26.76 5.90 -2.17
N ARG A 107 -26.15 6.29 -1.04
CA ARG A 107 -25.44 7.57 -0.92
C ARG A 107 -24.37 7.73 -1.98
N VAL A 108 -23.57 6.69 -2.18
CA VAL A 108 -22.49 6.64 -3.17
C VAL A 108 -23.04 6.68 -4.59
N PHE A 109 -24.10 5.92 -4.89
CA PHE A 109 -24.69 5.92 -6.22
C PHE A 109 -25.28 7.29 -6.57
N LYS A 110 -25.98 7.94 -5.62
CA LYS A 110 -26.46 9.33 -5.78
C LYS A 110 -25.32 10.31 -6.05
N SER A 111 -24.17 10.13 -5.38
CA SER A 111 -22.95 10.92 -5.59
C SER A 111 -22.43 10.74 -7.03
N ILE A 112 -22.27 9.50 -7.49
CA ILE A 112 -21.71 9.17 -8.81
C ILE A 112 -22.56 9.73 -9.96
N ILE A 113 -23.90 9.60 -9.88
CA ILE A 113 -24.79 10.10 -10.94
C ILE A 113 -25.06 11.62 -10.85
N GLY A 114 -24.48 12.31 -9.86
CA GLY A 114 -24.67 13.73 -9.62
C GLY A 114 -24.10 14.61 -10.74
N PRO A 115 -24.87 15.54 -11.36
CA PRO A 115 -24.38 16.40 -12.43
C PRO A 115 -23.16 17.23 -12.04
N VAL A 116 -23.07 17.65 -10.77
CA VAL A 116 -21.91 18.37 -10.24
C VAL A 116 -20.63 17.52 -10.32
N ASN A 117 -20.73 16.22 -10.06
CA ASN A 117 -19.58 15.32 -10.10
C ASN A 117 -19.22 14.93 -11.53
N GLU A 118 -20.21 14.82 -12.43
CA GLU A 118 -19.94 14.68 -13.87
C GLU A 118 -19.17 15.88 -14.42
N TYR A 119 -19.62 17.10 -14.10
CA TYR A 119 -18.95 18.34 -14.48
C TYR A 119 -17.52 18.39 -13.94
N ARG A 120 -17.33 18.06 -12.66
CA ARG A 120 -16.03 18.12 -11.99
C ARG A 120 -15.03 17.08 -12.49
N THR A 121 -15.50 15.91 -12.91
CA THR A 121 -14.62 14.80 -13.34
C THR A 121 -14.49 14.72 -14.86
N GLY A 122 -15.34 15.44 -15.62
CA GLY A 122 -15.39 15.37 -17.07
C GLY A 122 -15.97 14.05 -17.61
N VAL A 123 -16.52 13.20 -16.74
CA VAL A 123 -17.00 11.85 -17.06
C VAL A 123 -18.40 11.66 -16.49
N SER A 124 -19.28 10.99 -17.24
CA SER A 124 -20.61 10.58 -16.76
C SER A 124 -20.73 9.06 -16.79
N ALA A 125 -20.58 8.42 -15.64
CA ALA A 125 -20.86 6.99 -15.50
C ALA A 125 -22.31 6.66 -15.85
N LEU A 126 -23.26 7.58 -15.56
CA LEU A 126 -24.66 7.42 -15.94
C LEU A 126 -24.85 7.31 -17.46
N LYS A 127 -24.13 8.11 -18.27
CA LYS A 127 -24.23 8.01 -19.73
C LYS A 127 -23.77 6.65 -20.25
N PHE A 128 -22.71 6.07 -19.67
CA PHE A 128 -22.28 4.71 -20.03
C PHE A 128 -23.34 3.67 -19.67
N LEU A 129 -23.88 3.71 -18.45
CA LEU A 129 -24.96 2.81 -18.02
C LEU A 129 -26.22 2.95 -18.88
N PHE A 130 -26.60 4.19 -19.21
CA PHE A 130 -27.74 4.49 -20.08
C PHE A 130 -27.53 3.88 -21.48
N ARG A 131 -26.40 4.13 -22.13
CA ARG A 131 -26.07 3.56 -23.46
C ARG A 131 -26.03 2.02 -23.42
N LEU A 132 -25.45 1.42 -22.38
CA LEU A 132 -25.48 -0.04 -22.21
C LEU A 132 -26.92 -0.58 -22.13
N SER A 133 -27.83 0.12 -21.44
CA SER A 133 -29.24 -0.29 -21.34
C SER A 133 -29.99 -0.21 -22.69
N LYS A 134 -29.47 0.57 -23.65
CA LYS A 134 -29.99 0.67 -25.03
C LYS A 134 -29.43 -0.39 -25.97
N GLY A 135 -28.59 -1.30 -25.48
CA GLY A 135 -27.99 -2.36 -26.28
C GLY A 135 -26.72 -1.93 -27.04
N GLU A 136 -26.12 -0.79 -26.71
CA GLU A 136 -24.89 -0.30 -27.34
C GLU A 136 -23.61 -0.99 -26.83
N VAL A 137 -23.68 -2.28 -26.49
CA VAL A 137 -22.55 -3.03 -25.90
C VAL A 137 -21.36 -3.07 -26.86
N ASP A 138 -21.61 -3.34 -28.14
CA ASP A 138 -20.57 -3.38 -29.17
C ASP A 138 -19.83 -2.05 -29.38
N ALA A 139 -20.53 -0.93 -29.20
CA ALA A 139 -19.91 0.39 -29.30
C ALA A 139 -19.06 0.69 -28.07
N LEU A 140 -19.47 0.21 -26.89
CA LEU A 140 -18.84 0.52 -25.61
C LEU A 140 -17.75 -0.46 -25.18
N LYS A 141 -17.66 -1.66 -25.76
CA LYS A 141 -16.71 -2.71 -25.33
C LYS A 141 -15.24 -2.31 -25.36
N HIS A 142 -14.88 -1.23 -26.07
CA HIS A 142 -13.54 -0.65 -26.10
C HIS A 142 -13.41 0.65 -25.28
N GLU A 143 -14.51 1.20 -24.78
CA GLU A 143 -14.55 2.40 -23.94
C GLU A 143 -14.60 2.06 -22.43
N ILE A 144 -15.20 0.92 -22.06
CA ILE A 144 -15.35 0.49 -20.66
C ILE A 144 -14.58 -0.81 -20.39
N SER A 145 -14.09 -0.97 -19.15
CA SER A 145 -13.42 -2.19 -18.68
C SER A 145 -14.37 -3.12 -17.91
N ALA A 146 -13.93 -4.36 -17.67
CA ALA A 146 -14.59 -5.25 -16.70
C ALA A 146 -14.66 -4.64 -15.30
N GLY A 147 -13.64 -3.88 -14.89
CA GLY A 147 -13.60 -3.17 -13.61
C GLY A 147 -14.75 -2.18 -13.46
N PHE A 148 -15.08 -1.43 -14.52
CA PHE A 148 -16.25 -0.53 -14.51
C PHE A 148 -17.55 -1.30 -14.27
N LEU A 149 -17.76 -2.41 -14.99
CA LEU A 149 -18.96 -3.23 -14.83
C LEU A 149 -19.04 -3.85 -13.43
N LEU A 150 -17.92 -4.33 -12.88
CA LEU A 150 -17.86 -4.93 -11.55
C LEU A 150 -18.13 -3.94 -10.41
N GLU A 151 -17.66 -2.69 -10.54
CA GLU A 151 -18.03 -1.64 -9.60
C GLU A 151 -19.57 -1.47 -9.54
N PHE A 152 -20.22 -1.37 -10.70
CA PHE A 152 -21.67 -1.18 -10.75
C PHE A 152 -22.46 -2.44 -10.41
N ILE A 153 -22.00 -3.64 -10.76
CA ILE A 153 -22.60 -4.91 -10.32
C ILE A 153 -22.67 -4.94 -8.78
N ASN A 154 -21.56 -4.65 -8.10
CA ASN A 154 -21.51 -4.68 -6.64
C ASN A 154 -22.29 -3.51 -6.02
N LEU A 155 -22.24 -2.32 -6.61
CA LEU A 155 -23.04 -1.18 -6.17
C LEU A 155 -24.55 -1.49 -6.26
N PHE A 156 -24.99 -2.10 -7.37
CA PHE A 156 -26.39 -2.48 -7.59
C PHE A 156 -26.86 -3.58 -6.63
N ARG A 157 -26.00 -4.58 -6.37
CA ARG A 157 -26.20 -5.58 -5.30
C ARG A 157 -26.33 -4.92 -3.94
N GLY A 158 -25.48 -3.94 -3.64
CA GLY A 158 -25.51 -3.16 -2.39
C GLY A 158 -26.82 -2.38 -2.21
N VAL A 159 -27.29 -1.69 -3.26
CA VAL A 159 -28.59 -0.98 -3.25
C VAL A 159 -29.77 -1.93 -3.00
N ASN A 160 -29.69 -3.16 -3.49
CA ASN A 160 -30.72 -4.19 -3.30
C ASN A 160 -30.64 -4.96 -1.97
N GLY A 161 -29.67 -4.67 -1.11
CA GLY A 161 -29.46 -5.44 0.14
C GLY A 161 -28.98 -6.87 -0.11
N ARG A 162 -28.26 -7.08 -1.21
CA ARG A 162 -27.69 -8.37 -1.62
C ARG A 162 -26.17 -8.29 -1.73
N SER A 163 -25.53 -7.58 -0.80
CA SER A 163 -24.08 -7.37 -0.78
C SER A 163 -23.30 -8.68 -0.67
N ASN A 164 -23.93 -9.72 -0.13
CA ASN A 164 -23.34 -11.03 0.16
C ASN A 164 -22.14 -11.01 1.11
N ILE A 165 -21.88 -9.90 1.82
CA ILE A 165 -20.74 -9.75 2.73
C ILE A 165 -20.72 -10.86 3.79
N TYR A 166 -21.90 -11.16 4.36
CA TYR A 166 -22.02 -12.05 5.50
C TYR A 166 -22.25 -13.52 5.12
N TYR A 167 -22.78 -13.83 3.93
CA TYR A 167 -23.37 -15.14 3.59
C TYR A 167 -22.42 -16.34 3.56
N GLU A 168 -21.10 -16.13 3.57
CA GLU A 168 -20.12 -17.22 3.47
C GLU A 168 -19.70 -17.80 4.83
N THR A 169 -19.89 -17.07 5.93
CA THR A 169 -19.50 -17.60 7.24
C THR A 169 -20.54 -18.59 7.76
N LYS A 170 -20.10 -19.71 8.36
CA LYS A 170 -21.00 -20.69 9.00
C LYS A 170 -21.93 -20.02 10.03
N GLN A 171 -21.45 -18.95 10.66
CA GLN A 171 -22.18 -18.19 11.65
C GLN A 171 -23.26 -17.28 11.05
N ALA A 172 -22.99 -16.57 9.96
CA ALA A 172 -24.02 -15.80 9.28
C ALA A 172 -25.12 -16.69 8.66
N LYS A 173 -24.76 -17.91 8.22
CA LYS A 173 -25.74 -18.92 7.79
C LYS A 173 -26.65 -19.39 8.94
N LYS A 174 -26.23 -19.22 10.20
CA LYS A 174 -27.01 -19.51 11.41
C LYS A 174 -27.79 -18.29 11.94
N GLY A 175 -27.58 -17.10 11.39
CA GLY A 175 -28.20 -15.86 11.86
C GLY A 175 -27.41 -15.17 12.98
N ILE A 176 -28.13 -14.52 13.90
CA ILE A 176 -27.54 -13.84 15.07
C ILE A 176 -26.77 -14.89 15.89
N PRO A 177 -25.50 -14.65 16.28
CA PRO A 177 -24.73 -15.60 17.07
C PRO A 177 -25.48 -16.11 18.31
N ASP A 178 -25.58 -17.43 18.45
CA ASP A 178 -26.35 -18.10 19.51
C ASP A 178 -26.08 -17.54 20.92
N PHE A 179 -24.83 -17.16 21.22
CA PHE A 179 -24.45 -16.62 22.53
C PHE A 179 -25.22 -15.35 22.93
N LEU A 180 -25.76 -14.58 21.97
CA LEU A 180 -26.57 -13.39 22.24
C LEU A 180 -27.98 -13.72 22.73
N GLN A 181 -28.42 -14.97 22.54
CA GLN A 181 -29.70 -15.48 23.06
C GLN A 181 -29.51 -16.26 24.37
N MET A 182 -28.27 -16.37 24.86
CA MET A 182 -27.90 -17.10 26.06
C MET A 182 -27.55 -16.11 27.18
N GLU A 183 -27.58 -16.58 28.43
CA GLU A 183 -27.22 -15.76 29.59
C GLU A 183 -26.13 -16.41 30.45
N GLY A 184 -25.47 -15.60 31.29
CA GLY A 184 -24.52 -16.07 32.30
C GLY A 184 -23.28 -16.76 31.74
N ARG A 185 -22.79 -17.77 32.47
CA ARG A 185 -21.51 -18.45 32.17
C ARG A 185 -21.53 -19.15 30.81
N GLN A 186 -22.65 -19.79 30.47
CA GLN A 186 -22.78 -20.55 29.22
C GLN A 186 -22.63 -19.66 27.99
N ALA A 187 -23.25 -18.47 27.97
CA ALA A 187 -23.07 -17.48 26.91
C ALA A 187 -21.60 -17.06 26.77
N SER A 188 -20.94 -16.83 27.92
CA SER A 188 -19.52 -16.45 27.97
C SER A 188 -18.60 -17.54 27.43
N GLU A 189 -18.89 -18.81 27.68
CA GLU A 189 -18.10 -19.95 27.17
C GLU A 189 -18.23 -20.08 25.65
N VAL A 190 -19.46 -20.00 25.12
CA VAL A 190 -19.70 -20.02 23.66
C VAL A 190 -19.01 -18.83 22.98
N ARG A 191 -19.10 -17.63 23.56
CA ARG A 191 -18.43 -16.45 23.01
C ARG A 191 -16.91 -16.59 23.04
N ALA A 192 -16.34 -17.14 24.11
CA ALA A 192 -14.90 -17.39 24.19
C ALA A 192 -14.43 -18.34 23.09
N GLU A 193 -15.17 -19.41 22.81
CA GLU A 193 -14.80 -20.36 21.75
C GLU A 193 -14.86 -19.72 20.35
N MET A 194 -15.85 -18.87 20.09
CA MET A 194 -15.89 -18.10 18.84
C MET A 194 -14.68 -17.17 18.68
N LEU A 195 -14.21 -16.55 19.77
CA LEU A 195 -13.02 -15.71 19.75
C LEU A 195 -11.74 -16.54 19.56
N ASN A 196 -11.68 -17.75 20.13
CA ASN A 196 -10.61 -18.70 19.89
C ASN A 196 -10.55 -19.11 18.40
N GLU A 197 -11.70 -19.34 17.76
CA GLU A 197 -11.77 -19.65 16.32
C GLU A 197 -11.25 -18.48 15.47
N LEU A 198 -11.65 -17.24 15.78
CA LEU A 198 -11.14 -16.04 15.11
C LEU A 198 -9.62 -15.91 15.26
N SER A 199 -9.09 -16.09 16.47
CA SER A 199 -7.65 -16.05 16.76
C SER A 199 -6.88 -17.15 16.01
N SER A 200 -7.44 -18.37 15.96
CA SER A 200 -6.89 -19.50 15.22
C SER A 200 -6.84 -19.23 13.72
N ASN A 201 -7.89 -18.63 13.15
CA ASN A 201 -7.94 -18.27 11.74
C ASN A 201 -6.93 -17.15 11.40
N MET A 202 -6.82 -16.12 12.23
CA MET A 202 -5.76 -15.10 12.10
C MET A 202 -4.37 -15.74 12.12
N SER A 203 -4.10 -16.63 13.08
CA SER A 203 -2.81 -17.32 13.21
C SER A 203 -2.45 -18.15 11.98
N LYS A 204 -3.43 -18.74 11.28
CA LYS A 204 -3.20 -19.45 10.01
C LYS A 204 -2.65 -18.53 8.92
N TYR A 205 -3.17 -17.31 8.80
CA TYR A 205 -2.67 -16.33 7.83
C TYR A 205 -1.29 -15.81 8.23
N LEU A 206 -1.09 -15.49 9.51
CA LEU A 206 0.18 -14.95 9.99
C LEU A 206 1.38 -15.86 9.71
N ARG A 207 1.18 -17.19 9.71
CA ARG A 207 2.22 -18.18 9.37
C ARG A 207 2.72 -18.10 7.92
N LYS A 208 2.00 -17.42 7.01
CA LYS A 208 2.46 -17.22 5.63
C LYS A 208 3.60 -16.20 5.52
N TYR A 209 3.82 -15.38 6.55
CA TYR A 209 4.75 -14.25 6.53
C TYR A 209 5.82 -14.46 7.60
N PRO A 210 6.95 -15.10 7.26
CA PRO A 210 7.96 -15.39 8.25
C PRO A 210 8.60 -14.09 8.74
N SER A 211 8.94 -14.02 10.02
CA SER A 211 9.70 -12.90 10.58
C SER A 211 11.19 -13.04 10.28
N GLY A 212 11.91 -11.91 10.16
CA GLY A 212 13.37 -11.91 10.16
C GLY A 212 14.00 -12.42 11.47
N LEU A 213 13.20 -12.58 12.54
CA LEU A 213 13.60 -13.13 13.84
C LEU A 213 13.43 -14.65 13.96
N GLU A 214 12.83 -15.31 12.98
CA GLU A 214 12.63 -16.77 13.03
C GLU A 214 13.96 -17.51 12.86
N GLU A 215 14.15 -18.62 13.58
CA GLU A 215 15.43 -19.33 13.65
C GLU A 215 15.90 -19.86 12.28
N GLU A 216 14.97 -20.35 11.47
CA GLU A 216 15.22 -20.77 10.08
C GLU A 216 15.70 -19.58 9.24
N VAL A 217 15.01 -18.44 9.37
CA VAL A 217 15.31 -17.18 8.67
C VAL A 217 16.62 -16.54 9.16
N ILE A 218 17.05 -16.81 10.38
CA ILE A 218 18.36 -16.38 10.87
C ILE A 218 19.45 -17.31 10.30
N THR A 219 19.20 -18.62 10.30
CA THR A 219 20.19 -19.64 9.94
C THR A 219 20.64 -19.51 8.49
N TRP A 220 19.71 -19.38 7.55
CA TRP A 220 20.04 -19.23 6.14
C TRP A 220 20.68 -17.87 5.79
N ARG A 221 20.40 -16.79 6.56
CA ARG A 221 20.96 -15.44 6.40
C ARG A 221 22.40 -15.40 6.82
N LYS A 222 22.80 -16.25 7.78
CA LYS A 222 24.23 -16.52 8.05
C LYS A 222 24.91 -17.08 6.79
N GLY A 223 24.23 -17.92 6.02
CA GLY A 223 24.68 -18.39 4.70
C GLY A 223 24.83 -17.26 3.69
N ASN A 224 23.83 -16.39 3.57
CA ASN A 224 23.87 -15.20 2.70
C ASN A 224 25.02 -14.26 3.07
N LYS A 225 25.15 -13.93 4.36
CA LYS A 225 26.25 -13.13 4.90
C LYS A 225 27.62 -13.71 4.52
N LYS A 226 27.84 -15.01 4.74
CA LYS A 226 29.10 -15.68 4.37
C LYS A 226 29.41 -15.58 2.88
N ARG A 227 28.39 -15.75 2.02
CA ARG A 227 28.52 -15.59 0.56
C ARG A 227 28.95 -14.17 0.19
N ILE A 228 28.28 -13.17 0.74
CA ILE A 228 28.56 -11.75 0.48
C ILE A 228 29.97 -11.37 0.97
N LEU A 229 30.34 -11.79 2.19
CA LEU A 229 31.69 -11.56 2.73
C LEU A 229 32.78 -12.18 1.84
N ARG A 230 32.55 -13.41 1.33
CA ARG A 230 33.48 -14.07 0.40
C ARG A 230 33.66 -13.29 -0.89
N TYR A 231 32.56 -12.79 -1.47
CA TYR A 231 32.59 -12.01 -2.71
C TYR A 231 33.40 -10.72 -2.57
N PHE A 232 33.25 -10.01 -1.45
CA PHE A 232 33.98 -8.77 -1.17
C PHE A 232 35.34 -8.98 -0.47
N ASN A 233 35.79 -10.22 -0.28
CA ASN A 233 37.00 -10.57 0.46
C ASN A 233 37.06 -9.89 1.85
N ALA A 234 35.97 -9.99 2.61
CA ALA A 234 35.74 -9.29 3.86
C ALA A 234 35.54 -10.25 5.05
N THR A 235 35.64 -9.72 6.27
CA THR A 235 35.54 -10.45 7.53
C THR A 235 34.29 -10.10 8.33
N ASP A 236 34.00 -10.83 9.41
CA ASP A 236 32.95 -10.44 10.36
C ASP A 236 33.19 -9.08 11.03
N THR A 237 34.46 -8.68 11.21
CA THR A 237 34.81 -7.34 11.70
C THR A 237 34.37 -6.28 10.71
N ASP A 238 34.58 -6.52 9.42
CA ASP A 238 34.09 -5.63 8.35
C ASP A 238 32.56 -5.57 8.32
N TRP A 239 31.88 -6.71 8.48
CA TRP A 239 30.42 -6.76 8.53
C TRP A 239 29.82 -5.89 9.63
N ASN A 240 30.50 -5.80 10.79
CA ASN A 240 30.02 -4.99 11.91
C ASN A 240 30.42 -3.51 11.78
N ASN A 241 31.21 -3.14 10.77
CA ASN A 241 31.60 -1.77 10.47
C ASN A 241 30.65 -1.17 9.42
N TYR A 242 29.81 -0.21 9.83
CA TYR A 242 28.89 0.45 8.90
C TYR A 242 29.60 1.15 7.73
N GLN A 243 30.85 1.62 7.92
CA GLN A 243 31.60 2.27 6.84
C GLN A 243 32.01 1.29 5.75
N TRP A 244 32.24 0.02 6.11
CA TRP A 244 32.48 -1.03 5.12
C TRP A 244 31.23 -1.25 4.26
N HIS A 245 30.05 -1.29 4.87
CA HIS A 245 28.79 -1.40 4.12
C HIS A 245 28.57 -0.19 3.19
N LEU A 246 28.81 1.04 3.67
CA LEU A 246 28.71 2.24 2.85
C LEU A 246 29.67 2.23 1.66
N LYS A 247 30.91 1.75 1.86
CA LYS A 247 31.91 1.60 0.80
C LYS A 247 31.50 0.56 -0.25
N HIS A 248 30.78 -0.48 0.14
CA HIS A 248 30.38 -1.59 -0.72
C HIS A 248 28.88 -1.58 -1.07
N VAL A 249 28.21 -0.43 -0.97
CA VAL A 249 26.85 -0.28 -1.52
C VAL A 249 26.89 -0.66 -2.99
N ILE A 250 26.03 -1.60 -3.37
CA ILE A 250 25.92 -2.14 -4.72
C ILE A 250 25.13 -1.14 -5.56
N ARG A 251 25.75 -0.64 -6.63
CA ARG A 251 25.19 0.38 -7.54
C ARG A 251 25.22 -0.07 -9.01
N ASP A 252 25.77 -1.25 -9.26
CA ASP A 252 25.98 -1.83 -10.58
C ASP A 252 25.27 -3.18 -10.66
N ALA A 253 25.05 -3.65 -11.88
CA ALA A 253 24.33 -4.90 -12.13
C ALA A 253 25.14 -6.14 -11.73
N GLN A 254 26.45 -6.13 -11.99
CA GLN A 254 27.30 -7.32 -11.87
C GLN A 254 27.28 -7.97 -10.48
N PRO A 255 27.43 -7.23 -9.35
CA PRO A 255 27.37 -7.86 -8.04
C PRO A 255 26.02 -8.54 -7.75
N LEU A 256 24.91 -8.04 -8.29
CA LEU A 256 23.61 -8.69 -8.12
C LEU A 256 23.53 -9.99 -8.92
N PHE A 257 24.01 -10.00 -10.16
CA PHE A 257 24.10 -11.21 -10.99
C PHE A 257 24.95 -12.30 -10.34
N ASP A 258 26.02 -11.92 -9.64
CA ASP A 258 26.94 -12.87 -9.02
C ASP A 258 26.44 -13.40 -7.67
N LEU A 259 25.57 -12.66 -6.97
CA LEU A 259 25.21 -12.93 -5.57
C LEU A 259 23.81 -13.52 -5.37
N ILE A 260 22.86 -13.30 -6.28
CA ILE A 260 21.47 -13.76 -6.19
C ILE A 260 20.92 -14.16 -7.56
N GLU A 261 19.99 -15.12 -7.58
CA GLU A 261 19.19 -15.38 -8.77
C GLU A 261 18.22 -14.21 -9.03
N LEU A 262 18.06 -13.83 -10.30
CA LEU A 262 17.19 -12.76 -10.77
C LEU A 262 16.32 -13.26 -11.91
N THR A 263 15.11 -12.70 -12.03
CA THR A 263 14.30 -12.93 -13.23
C THR A 263 14.90 -12.20 -14.43
N GLU A 264 14.47 -12.56 -15.64
CA GLU A 264 14.86 -11.86 -16.88
C GLU A 264 14.48 -10.38 -16.80
N GLU A 265 13.24 -10.07 -16.40
CA GLU A 265 12.77 -8.69 -16.21
C GLU A 265 13.61 -7.91 -15.18
N GLN A 266 13.97 -8.51 -14.05
CA GLN A 266 14.84 -7.88 -13.05
C GLN A 266 16.23 -7.60 -13.62
N SER A 267 16.78 -8.54 -14.37
CA SER A 267 18.11 -8.41 -14.99
C SER A 267 18.16 -7.30 -16.02
N ASP A 268 17.13 -7.20 -16.85
CA ASP A 268 16.96 -6.14 -17.83
C ASP A 268 16.78 -4.77 -17.16
N ALA A 269 15.94 -4.70 -16.13
CA ALA A 269 15.67 -3.46 -15.40
C ALA A 269 16.94 -2.92 -14.73
N ILE A 270 17.71 -3.76 -14.04
CA ILE A 270 18.97 -3.37 -13.39
C ILE A 270 20.00 -2.93 -14.43
N SER A 271 20.12 -3.66 -15.54
CA SER A 271 21.06 -3.32 -16.63
C SER A 271 20.70 -1.98 -17.26
N LEU A 272 19.42 -1.72 -17.50
CA LEU A 272 18.93 -0.47 -18.04
C LEU A 272 19.11 0.70 -17.05
N ALA A 273 18.87 0.44 -15.76
CA ALA A 273 19.05 1.43 -14.70
C ALA A 273 20.52 1.85 -14.59
N ALA A 274 21.44 0.88 -14.56
CA ALA A 274 22.88 1.12 -14.53
C ALA A 274 23.35 1.91 -15.77
N LYS A 275 22.92 1.49 -16.97
CA LYS A 275 23.24 2.16 -18.25
C LYS A 275 22.81 3.63 -18.25
N ASN A 276 21.63 3.94 -17.73
CA ASN A 276 21.06 5.29 -17.76
C ASN A 276 21.27 6.09 -16.48
N LYS A 277 22.01 5.54 -15.50
CA LYS A 277 22.24 6.16 -14.18
C LYS A 277 20.93 6.49 -13.47
N VAL A 278 19.94 5.58 -13.54
CA VAL A 278 18.78 5.64 -12.66
C VAL A 278 19.25 5.21 -11.26
N PRO A 279 19.03 6.02 -10.22
CA PRO A 279 19.57 5.76 -8.90
C PRO A 279 18.94 4.49 -8.30
N PHE A 280 19.79 3.50 -8.03
CA PHE A 280 19.49 2.41 -7.12
C PHE A 280 20.71 2.14 -6.24
N GLY A 281 20.49 1.54 -5.08
CA GLY A 281 21.58 1.18 -4.20
C GLY A 281 21.14 0.22 -3.13
N ILE A 282 21.94 -0.82 -2.88
CA ILE A 282 21.63 -1.90 -1.95
C ILE A 282 22.84 -2.08 -1.04
N THR A 283 22.64 -1.96 0.29
CA THR A 283 23.74 -2.25 1.23
C THR A 283 24.04 -3.74 1.23
N PRO A 284 25.28 -4.18 1.48
CA PRO A 284 25.57 -5.61 1.64
C PRO A 284 24.72 -6.27 2.72
N TYR A 285 24.42 -5.54 3.80
CA TYR A 285 23.49 -5.98 4.84
C TYR A 285 22.08 -6.24 4.28
N TYR A 286 21.48 -5.30 3.56
CA TYR A 286 20.10 -5.48 3.06
C TYR A 286 20.04 -6.56 1.97
N LEU A 287 21.08 -6.70 1.15
CA LEU A 287 21.21 -7.82 0.21
C LEU A 287 21.19 -9.18 0.94
N SER A 288 21.74 -9.26 2.16
CA SER A 288 21.72 -10.53 2.91
C SER A 288 20.31 -10.97 3.32
N LEU A 289 19.34 -10.06 3.29
CA LEU A 289 17.94 -10.35 3.58
C LEU A 289 17.23 -11.05 2.41
N MET A 290 17.82 -10.99 1.21
CA MET A 290 17.31 -11.63 -0.01
C MET A 290 17.69 -13.11 -0.05
N ASP A 291 16.73 -13.91 -0.48
CA ASP A 291 16.89 -15.32 -0.78
C ASP A 291 17.85 -15.48 -1.96
N ASN A 292 18.79 -16.41 -1.88
CA ASN A 292 19.75 -16.61 -2.96
C ASN A 292 19.12 -17.25 -4.21
N LYS A 293 18.00 -17.97 -4.03
CA LYS A 293 17.24 -18.63 -5.08
C LYS A 293 15.82 -18.11 -5.12
N LEU A 294 15.28 -17.94 -6.32
CA LEU A 294 13.92 -17.41 -6.51
C LEU A 294 12.83 -18.34 -5.99
N ASN A 295 13.09 -19.64 -5.93
CA ASN A 295 12.10 -20.65 -5.52
C ASN A 295 11.79 -20.66 -4.02
N ILE A 296 12.56 -19.94 -3.21
CA ILE A 296 12.29 -19.76 -1.78
C ILE A 296 11.12 -18.79 -1.59
N GLY A 297 11.17 -17.64 -2.27
CA GLY A 297 10.01 -16.79 -2.54
C GLY A 297 9.49 -15.95 -1.37
N TYR A 298 10.15 -15.91 -0.21
CA TYR A 298 9.70 -15.10 0.93
C TYR A 298 10.22 -13.66 0.89
N ASP A 299 11.22 -13.39 0.07
CA ASP A 299 11.89 -12.10 -0.05
C ASP A 299 11.31 -11.17 -1.12
N HIS A 300 10.15 -11.49 -1.71
CA HIS A 300 9.56 -10.70 -2.81
C HIS A 300 9.42 -9.23 -2.41
N ALA A 301 8.91 -8.96 -1.21
CA ALA A 301 8.77 -7.64 -0.64
C ALA A 301 10.12 -6.96 -0.35
N ILE A 302 11.19 -7.71 -0.13
CA ILE A 302 12.54 -7.16 0.09
C ILE A 302 13.15 -6.72 -1.24
N ARG A 303 13.02 -7.58 -2.26
CA ARG A 303 13.53 -7.32 -3.61
C ARG A 303 12.82 -6.13 -4.26
N SER A 304 11.48 -6.11 -4.22
CA SER A 304 10.67 -5.07 -4.86
C SER A 304 10.93 -3.67 -4.31
N GLN A 305 11.45 -3.55 -3.08
CA GLN A 305 11.78 -2.25 -2.51
C GLN A 305 13.05 -1.62 -3.08
N VAL A 306 13.95 -2.39 -3.71
CA VAL A 306 15.27 -1.90 -4.15
C VAL A 306 15.68 -2.32 -5.55
N ILE A 307 15.07 -3.36 -6.11
CA ILE A 307 15.19 -3.75 -7.50
C ILE A 307 14.04 -3.09 -8.24
N PRO A 308 14.29 -2.00 -9.00
CA PRO A 308 13.23 -1.30 -9.68
C PRO A 308 12.64 -2.17 -10.79
N PRO A 309 11.31 -2.15 -11.00
CA PRO A 309 10.72 -2.83 -12.13
C PRO A 309 11.04 -2.07 -13.43
N LEU A 310 10.97 -2.76 -14.56
CA LEU A 310 11.43 -2.21 -15.84
C LEU A 310 10.69 -0.93 -16.25
N ASP A 311 9.38 -0.87 -16.00
CA ASP A 311 8.50 0.27 -16.27
C ASP A 311 8.88 1.51 -15.45
N TYR A 312 9.25 1.33 -14.17
CA TYR A 312 9.80 2.39 -13.34
C TYR A 312 11.09 2.96 -13.97
N VAL A 313 12.02 2.08 -14.36
CA VAL A 313 13.29 2.50 -14.95
C VAL A 313 13.05 3.29 -16.24
N GLN A 314 12.17 2.79 -17.11
CA GLN A 314 11.80 3.48 -18.35
C GLN A 314 11.23 4.87 -18.07
N LYS A 315 10.28 5.00 -17.13
CA LYS A 315 9.69 6.30 -16.75
C LYS A 315 10.72 7.28 -16.19
N MET A 316 11.63 6.79 -15.35
CA MET A 316 12.72 7.58 -14.79
C MET A 316 13.70 8.07 -15.85
N VAL A 317 13.91 7.30 -16.93
CA VAL A 317 14.74 7.67 -18.08
C VAL A 317 14.01 8.69 -18.97
N GLU A 318 12.76 8.42 -19.33
CA GLU A 318 11.92 9.29 -20.17
C GLU A 318 11.82 10.71 -19.62
N ASN A 319 11.75 10.86 -18.29
CA ASN A 319 11.48 12.14 -17.63
C ASN A 319 12.72 12.76 -16.97
N ARG A 320 13.94 12.33 -17.34
CA ARG A 320 15.18 12.70 -16.64
C ARG A 320 15.37 14.22 -16.46
N GLU A 321 15.02 15.01 -17.46
CA GLU A 321 15.26 16.47 -17.45
C GLU A 321 14.22 17.25 -16.63
N ASN A 322 13.04 16.67 -16.37
CA ASN A 322 11.90 17.36 -15.76
C ASN A 322 11.30 16.61 -14.55
N ARG A 323 12.09 15.75 -13.89
CA ARG A 323 11.62 14.91 -12.77
C ARG A 323 10.92 15.72 -11.67
N GLY A 324 11.45 16.88 -11.30
CA GLY A 324 10.82 17.73 -10.27
C GLY A 324 9.43 18.25 -10.66
N LEU A 325 9.17 18.47 -11.95
CA LEU A 325 7.85 18.87 -12.43
C LEU A 325 6.90 17.68 -12.56
N GLN A 326 7.41 16.52 -12.96
CA GLN A 326 6.60 15.33 -13.26
C GLN A 326 6.30 14.49 -12.00
N PHE A 327 7.21 14.45 -11.03
CA PHE A 327 7.20 13.48 -9.94
C PHE A 327 7.09 14.11 -8.54
N ASP A 328 7.09 15.45 -8.39
CA ASP A 328 6.75 16.12 -7.13
C ASP A 328 5.24 16.12 -6.87
N PHE A 329 4.68 14.92 -6.71
CA PHE A 329 3.27 14.71 -6.39
C PHE A 329 2.83 15.50 -5.16
N MET A 330 3.73 15.75 -4.20
CA MET A 330 3.39 16.43 -2.96
C MET A 330 3.42 17.95 -3.06
N GLY A 331 3.95 18.52 -4.14
CA GLY A 331 4.27 19.95 -4.22
C GLY A 331 5.17 20.38 -3.07
N GLU A 332 6.19 19.59 -2.74
CA GLU A 332 7.16 19.97 -1.70
C GLU A 332 7.87 21.27 -2.08
N HIS A 333 8.06 21.54 -3.36
CA HIS A 333 8.66 22.79 -3.82
C HIS A 333 7.79 24.02 -3.51
N ASP A 334 6.47 23.91 -3.74
CA ASP A 334 5.48 24.96 -3.48
C ASP A 334 5.18 25.16 -1.98
N THR A 335 5.65 24.24 -1.14
CA THR A 335 5.48 24.30 0.32
C THR A 335 6.82 24.52 1.04
N SER A 336 7.80 25.08 0.31
CA SER A 336 9.15 25.38 0.80
C SER A 336 9.36 26.90 0.98
N PRO A 337 9.21 27.45 2.20
CA PRO A 337 9.38 28.89 2.42
C PRO A 337 10.85 29.35 2.26
N VAL A 338 11.80 28.46 2.50
CA VAL A 338 13.24 28.61 2.23
C VAL A 338 13.79 27.25 1.82
N ASP A 339 14.93 27.22 1.15
CA ASP A 339 15.65 25.98 0.83
C ASP A 339 15.73 25.06 2.06
N LEU A 340 15.60 23.76 1.82
CA LEU A 340 15.67 22.68 2.82
C LEU A 340 14.50 22.63 3.81
N VAL A 341 13.62 23.64 3.87
CA VAL A 341 12.48 23.66 4.79
C VAL A 341 11.20 23.31 4.06
N THR A 342 10.42 22.35 4.56
CA THR A 342 9.04 22.15 4.08
C THR A 342 8.05 22.43 5.21
N ARG A 343 7.02 23.22 4.93
CA ARG A 343 6.05 23.69 5.91
C ARG A 343 4.61 23.48 5.42
N ARG A 344 3.93 22.50 6.02
CA ARG A 344 2.53 22.15 5.71
C ARG A 344 1.57 22.16 6.90
N TYR A 345 2.08 22.24 8.12
CA TYR A 345 1.27 22.17 9.34
C TYR A 345 1.62 23.32 10.28
N PRO A 346 0.72 23.77 11.18
CA PRO A 346 0.97 24.93 12.04
C PRO A 346 2.07 24.76 13.10
N GLY A 347 2.36 23.54 13.54
CA GLY A 347 3.36 23.28 14.60
C GLY A 347 4.62 22.55 14.14
N ILE A 348 4.66 22.10 12.88
CA ILE A 348 5.68 21.17 12.36
C ILE A 348 6.43 21.77 11.17
N ALA A 349 7.76 21.68 11.18
CA ALA A 349 8.58 21.94 10.00
C ALA A 349 9.45 20.72 9.68
N ILE A 350 9.74 20.52 8.41
CA ILE A 350 10.71 19.53 7.94
C ILE A 350 12.01 20.25 7.61
N LEU A 351 13.15 19.69 8.01
CA LEU A 351 14.49 20.09 7.59
C LEU A 351 15.11 18.98 6.75
N LYS A 352 15.58 19.30 5.54
CA LYS A 352 16.18 18.35 4.59
C LYS A 352 17.69 18.63 4.38
N PRO A 353 18.57 18.40 5.37
CA PRO A 353 19.98 18.78 5.24
C PRO A 353 20.79 17.80 4.37
N TYR A 354 20.25 16.61 4.08
CA TYR A 354 20.95 15.54 3.39
C TYR A 354 20.06 14.86 2.36
N ASN A 355 20.47 14.84 1.10
CA ASN A 355 19.65 14.43 -0.05
C ASN A 355 20.14 13.16 -0.75
N THR A 356 20.48 12.13 0.03
CA THR A 356 20.70 10.76 -0.47
C THR A 356 20.55 9.75 0.68
N CYS A 357 20.58 8.46 0.37
CA CYS A 357 20.46 7.38 1.34
C CYS A 357 21.58 6.34 1.14
N ALA A 358 21.74 5.42 2.10
CA ALA A 358 22.58 4.22 1.94
C ALA A 358 21.94 3.17 1.01
N GLN A 359 20.62 3.26 0.83
CA GLN A 359 19.81 2.43 -0.04
C GLN A 359 18.67 3.28 -0.61
N ILE A 360 18.36 3.11 -1.90
CA ILE A 360 17.28 3.85 -2.57
C ILE A 360 16.05 2.97 -2.65
N CYS A 361 14.97 3.37 -1.98
CA CYS A 361 13.68 2.72 -2.11
C CYS A 361 13.05 3.05 -3.47
N VAL A 362 12.57 2.05 -4.21
CA VAL A 362 11.87 2.25 -5.49
C VAL A 362 10.62 3.14 -5.30
N TYR A 363 9.89 2.90 -4.22
CA TYR A 363 8.68 3.62 -3.82
C TYR A 363 8.95 4.97 -3.14
N CYS A 364 10.19 5.51 -3.22
CA CYS A 364 10.58 6.73 -2.54
C CYS A 364 9.76 7.95 -3.00
N GLN A 365 9.23 8.72 -2.04
CA GLN A 365 8.57 10.00 -2.32
C GLN A 365 9.50 11.00 -3.01
N ARG A 366 10.80 10.95 -2.73
CA ARG A 366 11.81 11.91 -3.22
C ARG A 366 12.79 11.28 -4.21
N ASN A 367 12.41 10.18 -4.87
CA ASN A 367 13.19 9.61 -5.99
C ASN A 367 13.55 10.66 -7.06
N TRP A 368 12.74 11.71 -7.21
CA TRP A 368 12.97 12.81 -8.13
C TRP A 368 14.02 13.84 -7.67
N GLU A 369 14.33 13.91 -6.36
CA GLU A 369 15.38 14.77 -5.79
C GLU A 369 16.75 14.07 -5.78
N ILE A 370 16.78 12.74 -5.96
CA ILE A 370 18.00 11.93 -5.80
C ILE A 370 18.55 11.57 -7.17
N ASP A 371 19.77 12.01 -7.47
CA ASP A 371 20.46 11.67 -8.72
C ASP A 371 21.29 10.39 -8.60
N GLN A 372 21.88 10.15 -7.42
CA GLN A 372 22.72 8.99 -7.15
C GLN A 372 22.65 8.57 -5.68
N VAL A 373 22.81 7.27 -5.44
CA VAL A 373 22.97 6.74 -4.08
C VAL A 373 24.32 7.17 -3.48
N LEU A 374 24.32 7.56 -2.20
CA LEU A 374 25.49 8.11 -1.50
C LEU A 374 26.19 9.21 -2.31
N ASP A 375 25.40 10.16 -2.82
CA ASP A 375 25.91 11.34 -3.51
C ASP A 375 26.93 12.10 -2.63
N PRO A 376 28.18 12.33 -3.08
CA PRO A 376 29.17 13.12 -2.34
C PRO A 376 28.74 14.57 -2.09
N HIS A 377 27.79 15.09 -2.87
CA HIS A 377 27.19 16.42 -2.74
C HIS A 377 25.82 16.39 -2.03
N ALA A 378 25.42 15.27 -1.44
CA ALA A 378 24.14 15.15 -0.74
C ALA A 378 23.98 16.09 0.45
N LEU A 379 25.08 16.48 1.11
CA LEU A 379 25.03 17.41 2.23
C LEU A 379 24.81 18.83 1.68
N ALA A 380 23.73 19.47 2.12
CA ALA A 380 23.41 20.83 1.73
C ALA A 380 24.54 21.81 2.11
N LYS A 381 24.67 22.89 1.34
CA LYS A 381 25.70 23.91 1.59
C LYS A 381 25.46 24.56 2.95
N LYS A 382 26.54 24.87 3.67
CA LYS A 382 26.47 25.50 5.01
C LYS A 382 25.56 26.73 5.04
N GLU A 383 25.62 27.57 4.01
CA GLU A 383 24.76 28.76 3.93
C GLU A 383 23.27 28.43 3.77
N GLN A 384 22.91 27.36 3.07
CA GLN A 384 21.51 26.94 2.95
C GLN A 384 21.00 26.41 4.30
N ILE A 385 21.82 25.62 5.01
CA ILE A 385 21.50 25.13 6.36
C ILE A 385 21.34 26.31 7.32
N ARG A 386 22.28 27.27 7.31
CA ARG A 386 22.19 28.49 8.14
C ARG A 386 20.89 29.24 7.88
N ARG A 387 20.55 29.51 6.61
CA ARG A 387 19.30 30.21 6.26
C ARG A 387 18.05 29.45 6.69
N ALA A 388 18.05 28.11 6.60
CA ALA A 388 16.96 27.27 7.08
C ALA A 388 16.79 27.36 8.61
N LEU A 389 17.91 27.38 9.35
CA LEU A 389 17.91 27.52 10.81
C LEU A 389 17.48 28.93 11.26
N GLU A 390 17.91 29.98 10.54
CA GLU A 390 17.48 31.37 10.77
C GLU A 390 15.98 31.53 10.53
N TRP A 391 15.46 30.94 9.46
CA TRP A 391 14.02 30.92 9.22
C TRP A 391 13.26 30.28 10.40
N MET A 392 13.79 29.22 11.02
CA MET A 392 13.15 28.65 12.22
C MET A 392 13.19 29.61 13.41
N ASP A 393 14.26 30.40 13.60
CA ASP A 393 14.30 31.42 14.65
C ASP A 393 13.24 32.50 14.46
N GLU A 394 12.99 32.88 13.22
CA GLU A 394 11.95 33.84 12.84
C GLU A 394 10.52 33.27 12.97
N ASN A 395 10.38 31.96 13.18
CA ASN A 395 9.09 31.25 13.16
C ASN A 395 8.83 30.45 14.48
N PRO A 396 8.59 31.14 15.61
CA PRO A 396 8.44 30.51 16.93
C PRO A 396 7.22 29.59 17.09
N ALA A 397 6.32 29.55 16.10
CA ALA A 397 5.21 28.58 16.05
C ALA A 397 5.67 27.14 15.75
N VAL A 398 6.92 26.94 15.30
CA VAL A 398 7.47 25.62 14.94
C VAL A 398 8.02 24.90 16.18
N GLY A 399 7.25 24.02 16.78
CA GLY A 399 7.69 23.27 17.96
C GLY A 399 8.23 21.85 17.71
N ASP A 400 7.84 21.26 16.58
CA ASP A 400 8.24 19.89 16.17
C ASP A 400 9.01 19.97 14.84
N VAL A 401 10.30 19.62 14.89
CA VAL A 401 11.19 19.64 13.71
C VAL A 401 11.50 18.22 13.27
N LEU A 402 11.11 17.85 12.05
CA LEU A 402 11.46 16.59 11.42
C LEU A 402 12.72 16.76 10.55
N ILE A 403 13.84 16.19 10.98
CA ILE A 403 15.06 16.10 10.20
C ILE A 403 14.99 14.85 9.33
N THR A 404 15.01 15.04 8.00
CA THR A 404 14.85 13.99 6.98
C THR A 404 15.50 14.46 5.67
N GLY A 405 14.95 14.10 4.51
CA GLY A 405 15.49 14.37 3.18
C GLY A 405 15.57 13.04 2.45
N GLY A 406 16.80 12.61 2.17
CA GLY A 406 17.14 11.19 2.07
C GLY A 406 17.17 10.56 3.46
N ASP A 407 18.34 10.06 3.90
CA ASP A 407 18.52 9.51 5.24
C ASP A 407 19.60 10.28 6.04
N PRO A 408 19.21 11.11 7.03
CA PRO A 408 20.14 11.93 7.79
C PRO A 408 21.11 11.11 8.65
N MET A 409 20.78 9.86 8.99
CA MET A 409 21.67 9.01 9.79
C MET A 409 22.88 8.50 8.99
N VAL A 410 22.89 8.68 7.67
CA VAL A 410 24.05 8.37 6.81
C VAL A 410 25.16 9.42 6.99
N MET A 411 24.83 10.65 7.42
CA MET A 411 25.82 11.67 7.73
C MET A 411 26.78 11.20 8.84
N ARG A 412 27.97 11.79 8.88
CA ARG A 412 28.89 11.59 10.00
C ARG A 412 28.30 12.17 11.29
N ASP A 413 28.65 11.56 12.43
CA ASP A 413 28.15 11.97 13.75
C ASP A 413 28.43 13.45 14.06
N ASP A 414 29.59 13.98 13.67
CA ASP A 414 29.96 15.40 13.89
C ASP A 414 29.02 16.37 13.16
N VAL A 415 28.67 16.04 11.92
CA VAL A 415 27.78 16.87 11.09
C VAL A 415 26.34 16.82 11.62
N LEU A 416 25.84 15.62 11.91
CA LEU A 416 24.49 15.45 12.46
C LEU A 416 24.38 16.14 13.82
N LYS A 417 25.39 15.99 14.70
CA LYS A 417 25.42 16.64 16.01
C LYS A 417 25.34 18.16 15.89
N GLY A 418 26.11 18.78 14.98
CA GLY A 418 26.07 20.23 14.79
C GLY A 418 24.69 20.75 14.37
N ILE A 419 23.98 20.02 13.49
CA ILE A 419 22.60 20.38 13.12
C ILE A 419 21.65 20.24 14.32
N LEU A 420 21.79 19.16 15.10
CA LEU A 420 20.95 18.93 16.29
C LEU A 420 21.19 19.98 17.38
N GLU A 421 22.44 20.41 17.60
CA GLU A 421 22.79 21.48 18.55
C GLU A 421 22.07 22.78 18.20
N GLU A 422 22.11 23.19 16.93
CA GLU A 422 21.46 24.43 16.47
C GLU A 422 19.93 24.36 16.55
N VAL A 423 19.32 23.20 16.26
CA VAL A 423 17.87 23.02 16.38
C VAL A 423 17.44 22.95 17.85
N ALA A 424 18.19 22.23 18.70
CA ALA A 424 17.91 22.07 20.12
C ALA A 424 18.09 23.37 20.92
N ALA A 425 18.96 24.28 20.47
CA ALA A 425 19.15 25.59 21.08
C ALA A 425 17.90 26.51 20.99
N LYS A 426 16.98 26.22 20.05
CA LYS A 426 15.77 27.01 19.83
C LYS A 426 14.74 26.72 20.92
N LYS A 427 14.54 27.67 21.84
CA LYS A 427 13.67 27.53 23.03
C LYS A 427 12.23 27.08 22.75
N HIS A 428 11.71 27.35 21.55
CA HIS A 428 10.34 27.02 21.15
C HIS A 428 10.23 25.59 20.56
N VAL A 429 11.36 24.93 20.25
CA VAL A 429 11.42 23.55 19.79
C VAL A 429 11.38 22.61 20.99
N TYR A 430 10.35 21.77 21.05
CA TYR A 430 10.16 20.77 22.11
C TYR A 430 10.30 19.33 21.61
N ARG A 431 10.41 19.13 20.29
CA ARG A 431 10.58 17.81 19.68
C ARG A 431 11.45 17.87 18.44
N ILE A 432 12.42 16.96 18.37
CA ILE A 432 13.15 16.65 17.15
C ILE A 432 12.80 15.22 16.75
N ARG A 433 12.34 15.05 15.51
CA ARG A 433 12.12 13.74 14.91
C ARG A 433 13.19 13.50 13.87
N ILE A 434 13.76 12.30 13.85
CA ILE A 434 14.73 11.89 12.83
C ILE A 434 14.05 10.82 11.98
N GLY A 435 13.69 11.18 10.75
CA GLY A 435 13.16 10.24 9.77
C GLY A 435 14.31 9.49 9.10
N THR A 436 14.45 8.20 9.39
CA THR A 436 15.60 7.40 8.95
C THR A 436 15.21 5.96 8.69
N ARG A 437 15.69 5.39 7.59
CA ARG A 437 15.52 3.97 7.26
C ARG A 437 16.71 3.14 7.73
N THR A 438 17.74 3.78 8.27
CA THR A 438 18.99 3.16 8.74
C THR A 438 18.79 1.98 9.70
N PRO A 439 17.82 1.96 10.66
CA PRO A 439 17.56 0.77 11.47
C PRO A 439 17.25 -0.49 10.64
N VAL A 440 16.65 -0.28 9.46
CA VAL A 440 16.19 -1.33 8.54
C VAL A 440 17.28 -1.75 7.56
N VAL A 441 18.04 -0.80 7.01
CA VAL A 441 18.95 -1.05 5.87
C VAL A 441 20.43 -1.02 6.23
N LEU A 442 20.77 -0.46 7.40
CA LEU A 442 22.15 -0.34 7.89
C LEU A 442 22.19 -0.24 9.43
N PRO A 443 21.68 -1.24 10.17
CA PRO A 443 21.60 -1.17 11.64
C PRO A 443 22.95 -1.00 12.33
N GLN A 444 24.06 -1.37 11.68
CA GLN A 444 25.43 -1.19 12.17
C GLN A 444 25.81 0.28 12.35
N ARG A 445 25.14 1.21 11.65
CA ARG A 445 25.38 2.66 11.79
C ARG A 445 24.95 3.19 13.16
N LEU A 446 24.02 2.50 13.83
CA LEU A 446 23.49 2.83 15.15
C LEU A 446 24.38 2.24 16.26
N THR A 447 25.61 2.74 16.30
CA THR A 447 26.62 2.41 17.32
C THR A 447 26.26 3.05 18.67
N GLN A 448 26.83 2.55 19.78
CA GLN A 448 26.61 3.15 21.10
C GLN A 448 26.97 4.63 21.12
N LYS A 449 28.10 5.03 20.52
CA LYS A 449 28.53 6.43 20.38
C LYS A 449 27.46 7.31 19.72
N THR A 450 26.85 6.82 18.65
CA THR A 450 25.80 7.54 17.93
C THR A 450 24.54 7.68 18.78
N ILE A 451 24.16 6.61 19.50
CA ILE A 451 23.00 6.63 20.40
C ILE A 451 23.23 7.57 21.58
N ASP A 452 24.40 7.55 22.21
CA ASP A 452 24.76 8.44 23.31
C ASP A 452 24.74 9.91 22.87
N MET A 453 25.22 10.20 21.65
CA MET A 453 25.15 11.52 21.04
C MET A 453 23.70 12.00 20.91
N LEU A 454 22.80 11.18 20.36
CA LEU A 454 21.38 11.53 20.26
C LEU A 454 20.73 11.69 21.64
N ALA A 455 21.01 10.78 22.57
CA ALA A 455 20.45 10.78 23.91
C ALA A 455 20.83 12.02 24.71
N SER A 456 22.00 12.62 24.43
CA SER A 456 22.48 13.82 25.11
C SER A 456 21.59 15.07 24.93
N PHE A 457 20.72 15.06 23.91
CA PHE A 457 19.73 16.13 23.69
C PHE A 457 18.36 15.87 24.35
N VAL A 458 18.14 14.67 24.91
CA VAL A 458 16.86 14.33 25.53
C VAL A 458 16.77 14.97 26.90
N GLU A 459 15.77 15.83 27.09
CA GLU A 459 15.45 16.46 28.37
C GLU A 459 13.94 16.29 28.64
N TYR A 460 13.59 15.45 29.61
CA TYR A 460 12.19 15.16 29.95
C TYR A 460 11.42 16.43 30.31
N GLY A 461 10.24 16.59 29.71
CA GLY A 461 9.40 17.78 29.87
C GLY A 461 9.85 19.01 29.06
N LYS A 462 10.99 18.95 28.35
CA LYS A 462 11.50 20.05 27.51
C LYS A 462 11.76 19.66 26.06
N LEU A 463 12.68 18.73 25.81
CA LEU A 463 13.09 18.30 24.47
C LEU A 463 13.10 16.78 24.37
N GLN A 464 12.43 16.25 23.36
CA GLN A 464 12.42 14.81 23.07
C GLN A 464 12.97 14.53 21.68
N ILE A 465 13.77 13.48 21.56
CA ILE A 465 14.18 12.90 20.28
C ILE A 465 13.35 11.63 20.01
N SER A 466 12.74 11.59 18.82
CA SER A 466 12.04 10.40 18.34
C SER A 466 12.61 9.93 17.01
N ILE A 467 12.84 8.64 16.88
CA ILE A 467 13.29 7.99 15.64
C ILE A 467 12.07 7.49 14.88
N ILE A 468 11.93 7.93 13.63
CA ILE A 468 10.86 7.51 12.73
C ILE A 468 11.48 6.56 11.70
N THR A 469 11.30 5.25 11.92
CA THR A 469 11.76 4.18 11.05
C THR A 469 10.76 3.86 9.93
N HIS A 470 11.17 3.01 9.00
CA HIS A 470 10.47 2.74 7.74
C HIS A 470 10.59 1.25 7.33
N PHE A 471 10.15 0.37 8.23
CA PHE A 471 9.95 -1.06 7.97
C PHE A 471 8.65 -1.26 7.17
N GLU A 472 8.70 -2.14 6.18
CA GLU A 472 7.61 -2.45 5.25
C GLU A 472 7.16 -3.91 5.30
N HIS A 473 7.99 -4.82 5.85
CA HIS A 473 7.69 -6.25 5.87
C HIS A 473 8.36 -6.97 7.06
N PRO A 474 7.72 -8.00 7.66
CA PRO A 474 8.29 -8.81 8.75
C PRO A 474 9.70 -9.34 8.51
N TYR A 475 10.07 -9.64 7.24
CA TYR A 475 11.42 -10.09 6.89
C TYR A 475 12.51 -9.09 7.27
N GLU A 476 12.19 -7.80 7.33
CA GLU A 476 13.17 -6.76 7.63
C GLU A 476 13.52 -6.67 9.11
N ILE A 477 12.72 -7.31 9.98
CA ILE A 477 12.90 -7.29 11.42
C ILE A 477 13.92 -8.36 11.80
N THR A 478 15.19 -7.97 11.79
CA THR A 478 16.33 -8.87 12.04
C THR A 478 16.87 -8.75 13.47
N PRO A 479 17.73 -9.68 13.92
CA PRO A 479 18.46 -9.52 15.17
C PRO A 479 19.29 -8.23 15.23
N GLU A 480 19.94 -7.83 14.13
CA GLU A 480 20.72 -6.59 14.06
C GLU A 480 19.84 -5.34 14.17
N ALA A 481 18.70 -5.31 13.50
CA ALA A 481 17.72 -4.23 13.57
C ALA A 481 17.10 -4.14 14.97
N MET A 482 16.70 -5.27 15.54
CA MET A 482 16.21 -5.37 16.92
C MET A 482 17.25 -4.85 17.92
N ALA A 483 18.52 -5.22 17.78
CA ALA A 483 19.58 -4.73 18.66
C ALA A 483 19.79 -3.21 18.55
N ALA A 484 19.66 -2.65 17.34
CA ALA A 484 19.72 -1.21 17.13
C ALA A 484 18.53 -0.47 17.77
N VAL A 485 17.31 -1.00 17.60
CA VAL A 485 16.10 -0.46 18.25
C VAL A 485 16.20 -0.55 19.76
N LYS A 486 16.67 -1.67 20.31
CA LYS A 486 16.90 -1.85 21.75
C LYS A 486 17.81 -0.75 22.32
N ARG A 487 18.93 -0.46 21.66
CA ARG A 487 19.83 0.65 22.09
C ARG A 487 19.11 2.00 22.09
N ILE A 488 18.33 2.30 21.06
CA ILE A 488 17.55 3.56 20.98
C ILE A 488 16.56 3.65 22.16
N ARG A 489 15.83 2.56 22.43
CA ARG A 489 14.81 2.51 23.50
C ARG A 489 15.44 2.60 24.90
N GLU A 490 16.54 1.90 25.14
CA GLU A 490 17.28 1.95 26.41
C GLU A 490 17.87 3.33 26.70
N ALA A 491 18.13 4.13 25.66
CA ALA A 491 18.57 5.51 25.78
C ALA A 491 17.42 6.53 26.03
N GLY A 492 16.19 6.04 26.25
CA GLY A 492 15.03 6.89 26.57
C GLY A 492 14.34 7.52 25.35
N MET A 493 14.75 7.19 24.13
CA MET A 493 14.14 7.70 22.90
C MET A 493 12.94 6.85 22.45
N MET A 494 12.01 7.49 21.75
CA MET A 494 10.85 6.83 21.15
C MET A 494 11.15 6.34 19.73
N VAL A 495 10.60 5.18 19.35
CA VAL A 495 10.79 4.61 18.01
C VAL A 495 9.42 4.33 17.40
N TYR A 496 9.17 4.94 16.25
CA TYR A 496 7.90 4.85 15.53
C TYR A 496 8.13 4.34 14.11
N ASN A 497 7.20 3.56 13.55
CA ASN A 497 7.27 3.10 12.17
C ASN A 497 6.27 3.82 11.26
N GLN A 498 6.76 4.27 10.11
CA GLN A 498 5.92 4.64 8.97
C GLN A 498 6.03 3.55 7.92
N GLU A 499 4.93 2.90 7.57
CA GLU A 499 4.83 1.93 6.48
C GLU A 499 4.22 2.62 5.26
N VAL A 500 4.57 2.18 4.05
CA VAL A 500 3.84 2.50 2.82
C VAL A 500 3.15 1.22 2.34
N PHE A 501 1.83 1.29 2.25
CA PHE A 501 0.98 0.19 1.82
C PHE A 501 1.00 0.08 0.30
N THR A 502 1.64 -0.98 -0.17
CA THR A 502 1.90 -1.30 -1.59
C THR A 502 1.39 -2.70 -1.91
N VAL A 503 1.30 -3.03 -3.20
CA VAL A 503 0.90 -4.38 -3.63
C VAL A 503 1.82 -5.49 -3.08
N GLU A 504 3.04 -5.11 -2.68
CA GLU A 504 4.07 -6.01 -2.17
C GLU A 504 3.88 -6.39 -0.71
N ASN A 505 3.06 -5.64 0.05
CA ASN A 505 2.75 -5.90 1.46
C ASN A 505 1.24 -5.82 1.80
N SER A 506 0.36 -5.83 0.80
CA SER A 506 -1.09 -5.65 0.98
C SER A 506 -1.88 -6.96 1.09
N ARG A 507 -1.23 -8.13 1.19
CA ARG A 507 -1.94 -9.41 1.29
C ARG A 507 -2.62 -9.57 2.65
N ARG A 508 -3.63 -10.45 2.75
CA ARG A 508 -4.40 -10.67 3.98
C ARG A 508 -3.50 -11.02 5.16
N PHE A 509 -3.56 -10.20 6.21
CA PHE A 509 -2.80 -10.23 7.46
C PHE A 509 -1.28 -9.99 7.35
N GLU A 510 -0.78 -9.57 6.19
CA GLU A 510 0.66 -9.31 6.01
C GLU A 510 1.13 -8.12 6.86
N THR A 511 0.46 -6.97 6.75
CA THR A 511 0.72 -5.82 7.63
C THR A 511 0.37 -6.10 9.09
N VAL A 512 -0.60 -6.97 9.38
CA VAL A 512 -0.89 -7.40 10.77
C VAL A 512 0.32 -8.11 11.37
N LYS A 513 0.99 -8.98 10.61
CA LYS A 513 2.24 -9.60 11.05
C LYS A 513 3.33 -8.56 11.30
N LEU A 514 3.47 -7.57 10.41
CA LEU A 514 4.44 -6.49 10.57
C LEU A 514 4.22 -5.74 11.89
N ARG A 515 2.97 -5.37 12.19
CA ARG A 515 2.62 -4.65 13.43
C ARG A 515 3.00 -5.42 14.69
N LEU A 516 2.69 -6.72 14.75
CA LEU A 516 3.05 -7.59 15.87
C LEU A 516 4.57 -7.66 16.04
N ASP A 517 5.31 -7.85 14.95
CA ASP A 517 6.76 -7.96 15.01
C ASP A 517 7.43 -6.63 15.38
N LEU A 518 6.93 -5.50 14.86
CA LEU A 518 7.40 -4.16 15.25
C LEU A 518 7.25 -3.95 16.75
N LYS A 519 6.10 -4.30 17.32
CA LYS A 519 5.86 -4.19 18.75
C LYS A 519 6.76 -5.08 19.57
N SER A 520 7.02 -6.30 19.10
CA SER A 520 7.90 -7.24 19.79
C SER A 520 9.32 -6.70 19.99
N ILE A 521 9.78 -5.79 19.11
CA ILE A 521 11.11 -5.17 19.21
C ILE A 521 11.08 -3.75 19.80
N GLY A 522 9.92 -3.27 20.25
CA GLY A 522 9.77 -1.94 20.87
C GLY A 522 9.60 -0.79 19.88
N VAL A 523 9.10 -1.05 18.67
CA VAL A 523 8.70 -0.02 17.69
C VAL A 523 7.19 0.15 17.68
N ASP A 524 6.73 1.39 17.78
CA ASP A 524 5.31 1.73 17.72
C ASP A 524 4.87 1.97 16.25
N PRO A 525 3.88 1.22 15.71
CA PRO A 525 3.26 1.56 14.43
C PRO A 525 2.65 2.98 14.51
N TYR A 526 2.98 3.85 13.55
CA TYR A 526 2.56 5.26 13.58
C TYR A 526 1.71 5.67 12.37
N TYR A 527 2.18 5.40 11.15
CA TYR A 527 1.36 5.60 9.96
C TYR A 527 1.48 4.42 9.01
N THR A 528 0.36 4.09 8.37
CA THR A 528 0.36 3.30 7.14
C THR A 528 -0.09 4.23 6.02
N PHE A 529 0.85 4.63 5.17
CA PHE A 529 0.59 5.52 4.05
C PHE A 529 -0.03 4.74 2.90
N ASN A 530 -1.15 5.21 2.35
CA ASN A 530 -1.50 4.81 1.00
C ASN A 530 -0.42 5.31 0.02
N MET A 531 -0.03 4.45 -0.92
CA MET A 531 0.99 4.75 -1.91
C MET A 531 0.59 5.99 -2.73
N LYS A 532 1.56 6.86 -3.00
CA LYS A 532 1.30 8.15 -3.66
C LYS A 532 0.94 7.94 -5.13
N GLY A 533 0.10 8.83 -5.65
CA GLY A 533 -0.38 8.85 -7.04
C GLY A 533 0.68 9.23 -8.09
N LYS A 534 1.87 8.66 -7.98
CA LYS A 534 3.01 8.89 -8.86
C LYS A 534 3.02 7.87 -9.99
N GLU A 535 3.04 8.35 -11.23
CA GLU A 535 2.99 7.51 -12.43
C GLU A 535 4.15 6.51 -12.50
N GLU A 536 5.37 6.90 -12.14
CA GLU A 536 6.54 6.03 -12.21
C GLU A 536 6.49 4.86 -11.23
N THR A 537 5.69 4.97 -10.16
CA THR A 537 5.48 3.91 -9.16
C THR A 537 4.09 3.29 -9.21
N LYS A 538 3.34 3.48 -10.31
CA LYS A 538 1.95 3.01 -10.44
C LYS A 538 1.76 1.53 -10.13
N ARG A 539 2.75 0.69 -10.47
CA ARG A 539 2.76 -0.75 -10.19
C ARG A 539 2.67 -1.10 -8.69
N TYR A 540 3.05 -0.19 -7.80
CA TYR A 540 3.00 -0.39 -6.35
C TYR A 540 1.68 0.06 -5.74
N MET A 541 0.83 0.77 -6.49
CA MET A 541 -0.38 1.36 -5.95
C MET A 541 -1.39 0.27 -5.56
N VAL A 542 -2.16 0.58 -4.52
CA VAL A 542 -3.20 -0.29 -3.97
C VAL A 542 -4.47 0.54 -3.81
N PRO A 543 -5.65 0.01 -4.20
CA PRO A 543 -6.90 0.74 -4.04
C PRO A 543 -7.11 1.14 -2.58
N ILE A 544 -7.61 2.35 -2.34
CA ILE A 544 -7.97 2.86 -0.99
C ILE A 544 -8.94 1.88 -0.30
N ALA A 545 -9.83 1.24 -1.07
CA ALA A 545 -10.72 0.21 -0.58
C ALA A 545 -9.99 -0.94 0.14
N ARG A 546 -8.81 -1.36 -0.35
CA ARG A 546 -8.04 -2.46 0.26
C ARG A 546 -7.43 -2.07 1.60
N ILE A 547 -6.84 -0.87 1.72
CA ILE A 547 -6.30 -0.42 3.01
C ILE A 547 -7.43 -0.23 4.05
N LEU A 548 -8.61 0.24 3.63
CA LEU A 548 -9.77 0.32 4.51
C LEU A 548 -10.26 -1.08 4.94
N GLN A 549 -10.24 -2.05 4.02
CA GLN A 549 -10.57 -3.45 4.30
C GLN A 549 -9.60 -4.08 5.29
N GLU A 550 -8.29 -3.89 5.11
CA GLU A 550 -7.24 -4.33 6.04
C GLU A 550 -7.53 -3.80 7.45
N ARG A 551 -7.83 -2.51 7.57
CA ARG A 551 -8.06 -1.87 8.86
C ARG A 551 -9.35 -2.32 9.54
N LYS A 552 -10.44 -2.56 8.80
CA LYS A 552 -11.72 -2.98 9.38
C LYS A 552 -11.77 -4.47 9.72
N GLU A 553 -11.03 -5.32 9.00
CA GLU A 553 -11.16 -6.78 9.11
C GLU A 553 -9.96 -7.47 9.72
N GLU A 554 -8.77 -6.93 9.57
CA GLU A 554 -7.51 -7.60 9.93
C GLU A 554 -6.89 -6.92 11.16
N ALA A 555 -6.47 -5.65 11.03
CA ALA A 555 -5.96 -4.88 12.16
C ALA A 555 -6.97 -4.77 13.31
N ARG A 556 -8.28 -4.80 13.01
CA ARG A 556 -9.33 -4.75 14.04
C ARG A 556 -9.31 -5.95 15.00
N LEU A 557 -8.63 -7.04 14.65
CA LEU A 557 -8.48 -8.21 15.50
C LEU A 557 -7.32 -8.09 16.50
N LEU A 558 -6.40 -7.14 16.29
CA LEU A 558 -5.28 -6.91 17.19
C LEU A 558 -5.68 -6.19 18.49
N PRO A 559 -4.96 -6.42 19.60
CA PRO A 559 -5.02 -5.56 20.77
C PRO A 559 -4.75 -4.10 20.41
N GLY A 560 -5.32 -3.17 21.19
CA GLY A 560 -5.22 -1.73 20.89
C GLY A 560 -3.79 -1.20 20.81
N LEU A 561 -2.87 -1.76 21.60
CA LEU A 561 -1.47 -1.35 21.58
C LEU A 561 -0.79 -1.71 20.26
N ASP A 562 -1.14 -2.83 19.62
CA ASP A 562 -0.45 -3.30 18.41
C ASP A 562 -0.88 -2.62 17.12
N ARG A 563 -1.91 -1.77 17.15
CA ARG A 563 -2.51 -1.15 15.95
C ARG A 563 -2.64 0.37 16.06
N THR A 564 -1.64 1.00 16.69
CA THR A 564 -1.60 2.45 16.95
C THR A 564 -1.42 3.30 15.71
N ASP A 565 -1.11 2.69 14.56
CA ASP A 565 -0.94 3.36 13.29
C ASP A 565 -2.27 3.88 12.73
N GLU A 566 -2.21 5.05 12.11
CA GLU A 566 -3.33 5.60 11.34
C GLU A 566 -3.10 5.37 9.84
N PRO A 567 -4.08 4.82 9.10
CA PRO A 567 -4.03 4.77 7.64
C PRO A 567 -4.28 6.17 7.08
N VAL A 568 -3.33 6.68 6.29
CA VAL A 568 -3.41 8.07 5.79
C VAL A 568 -3.15 8.18 4.30
N PHE A 569 -3.83 9.14 3.67
CA PHE A 569 -3.53 9.59 2.32
C PHE A 569 -2.87 10.97 2.38
N ASN A 570 -1.79 11.16 1.62
CA ASN A 570 -1.17 12.47 1.52
C ASN A 570 -1.82 13.26 0.37
N VAL A 571 -2.64 14.25 0.72
CA VAL A 571 -3.17 15.23 -0.22
C VAL A 571 -2.03 16.18 -0.64
N PRO A 572 -1.76 16.32 -1.95
CA PRO A 572 -0.75 17.24 -2.46
C PRO A 572 -0.88 18.64 -1.85
N LYS A 573 0.25 19.21 -1.41
CA LYS A 573 0.38 20.53 -0.74
C LYS A 573 -0.29 20.64 0.63
N LEU A 574 -1.46 20.02 0.81
CA LEU A 574 -2.35 20.22 1.95
C LEU A 574 -2.03 19.28 3.12
N GLY A 575 -1.32 18.17 2.90
CA GLY A 575 -0.87 17.30 4.01
C GLY A 575 -1.65 16.00 4.09
N LYS A 576 -1.96 15.53 5.30
CA LYS A 576 -2.42 14.15 5.53
C LYS A 576 -3.89 14.14 5.88
N ASN A 577 -4.64 13.26 5.22
CA ASN A 577 -6.00 12.92 5.59
C ASN A 577 -6.07 11.50 6.16
N GLN A 578 -6.91 11.32 7.16
CA GLN A 578 -7.16 10.02 7.77
C GLN A 578 -8.17 9.25 6.91
N LEU A 579 -7.79 8.07 6.43
CA LEU A 579 -8.66 7.29 5.55
C LEU A 579 -9.88 6.72 6.30
N MET A 580 -9.74 6.42 7.59
CA MET A 580 -10.84 5.89 8.40
C MET A 580 -11.90 6.95 8.76
N ALA A 581 -11.57 8.23 8.61
CA ALA A 581 -12.49 9.34 8.83
C ALA A 581 -13.30 9.61 7.55
N TRP A 582 -14.48 8.99 7.45
CA TRP A 582 -15.37 9.15 6.30
C TRP A 582 -15.83 10.60 6.05
N GLN A 583 -15.64 11.50 7.01
CA GLN A 583 -15.91 12.93 6.85
C GLN A 583 -14.82 13.63 6.02
N ASP A 584 -13.63 13.04 5.92
CA ASP A 584 -12.45 13.62 5.27
C ASP A 584 -12.32 13.27 3.80
N HIS A 585 -13.13 12.34 3.30
CA HIS A 585 -13.19 12.03 1.89
C HIS A 585 -14.52 11.39 1.50
N ARG A 586 -14.84 11.37 0.20
CA ARG A 586 -15.97 10.59 -0.33
C ARG A 586 -15.74 10.19 -1.79
N LEU A 587 -16.31 9.06 -2.19
CA LEU A 587 -16.38 8.64 -3.59
C LEU A 587 -17.34 9.54 -4.38
N VAL A 588 -16.85 10.12 -5.49
CA VAL A 588 -17.62 11.03 -6.35
C VAL A 588 -17.84 10.53 -7.76
N MET A 589 -17.04 9.58 -8.26
CA MET A 589 -17.20 9.03 -9.62
C MET A 589 -16.53 7.65 -9.74
N ILE A 590 -17.01 6.84 -10.69
CA ILE A 590 -16.31 5.66 -11.22
C ILE A 590 -16.00 5.94 -12.69
N LEU A 591 -14.72 5.85 -13.06
CA LEU A 591 -14.25 6.07 -14.43
C LEU A 591 -14.45 4.83 -15.31
N PRO A 592 -14.45 4.94 -16.64
CA PRO A 592 -14.71 3.82 -17.56
C PRO A 592 -13.74 2.65 -17.42
N ASN A 593 -12.54 2.87 -16.88
CA ASN A 593 -11.58 1.81 -16.56
C ASN A 593 -11.83 1.12 -15.20
N GLY A 594 -12.84 1.53 -14.43
CA GLY A 594 -13.14 1.03 -13.09
C GLY A 594 -12.40 1.76 -11.96
N ALA A 595 -11.62 2.80 -12.26
CA ALA A 595 -10.98 3.61 -11.24
C ALA A 595 -12.01 4.43 -10.46
N ARG A 596 -11.81 4.53 -9.15
CA ARG A 596 -12.61 5.37 -8.26
C ARG A 596 -12.02 6.77 -8.18
N VAL A 597 -12.88 7.78 -8.18
CA VAL A 597 -12.47 9.17 -7.93
C VAL A 597 -12.91 9.59 -6.54
N TYR A 598 -11.94 9.83 -5.66
CA TYR A 598 -12.17 10.28 -4.30
C TYR A 598 -12.01 11.80 -4.21
N GLU A 599 -13.01 12.47 -3.66
CA GLU A 599 -12.89 13.86 -3.21
C GLU A 599 -12.34 13.86 -1.78
N PHE A 600 -11.11 14.34 -1.60
CA PHE A 600 -10.50 14.54 -0.30
C PHE A 600 -10.74 15.97 0.19
N HIS A 601 -11.31 16.09 1.38
CA HIS A 601 -11.45 17.36 2.06
C HIS A 601 -10.17 17.65 2.87
N PRO A 602 -9.56 18.83 2.76
CA PRO A 602 -8.34 19.16 3.50
C PRO A 602 -8.56 19.15 5.01
N TRP A 603 -7.49 18.92 5.79
CA TRP A 603 -7.57 18.99 7.25
C TRP A 603 -7.96 20.38 7.74
N GLU A 604 -7.73 21.43 6.94
CA GLU A 604 -8.16 22.80 7.21
C GLU A 604 -9.64 23.08 6.92
N LYS A 605 -10.44 22.17 6.34
CA LYS A 605 -11.80 22.46 5.79
C LYS A 605 -12.79 23.15 6.74
N ASN A 606 -12.60 23.02 8.06
CA ASN A 606 -13.43 23.63 9.10
C ASN A 606 -12.75 24.82 9.80
N ILE A 607 -11.59 25.25 9.30
CA ILE A 607 -10.73 26.31 9.84
C ILE A 607 -10.51 27.39 8.77
N GLN A 608 -10.27 26.97 7.52
CA GLN A 608 -10.04 27.82 6.35
C GLN A 608 -10.78 27.28 5.12
N PRO A 609 -11.22 28.15 4.19
CA PRO A 609 -11.93 27.76 2.97
C PRO A 609 -10.95 27.22 1.91
N ILE A 610 -10.35 26.06 2.19
CA ILE A 610 -9.44 25.37 1.27
C ILE A 610 -10.25 24.43 0.37
N PRO A 611 -10.05 24.47 -0.96
CA PRO A 611 -10.77 23.60 -1.88
C PRO A 611 -10.39 22.13 -1.69
N PRO A 612 -11.32 21.20 -1.98
CA PRO A 612 -11.03 19.77 -1.94
C PRO A 612 -10.12 19.33 -3.09
N TYR A 613 -9.52 18.16 -2.94
CA TYR A 613 -8.66 17.53 -3.93
C TYR A 613 -9.30 16.26 -4.49
N ASN A 614 -9.40 16.16 -5.82
CA ASN A 614 -9.88 14.93 -6.47
C ASN A 614 -8.69 14.01 -6.77
N TYR A 615 -8.73 12.79 -6.25
CA TYR A 615 -7.76 11.74 -6.52
C TYR A 615 -8.38 10.63 -7.38
N VAL A 616 -7.70 10.23 -8.45
CA VAL A 616 -8.06 9.05 -9.23
C VAL A 616 -7.26 7.87 -8.71
N ASP A 617 -7.95 6.88 -8.17
CA ASP A 617 -7.35 5.68 -7.59
C ASP A 617 -7.11 4.59 -8.64
N VAL A 618 -6.38 3.53 -8.28
CA VAL A 618 -6.25 2.35 -9.14
C VAL A 618 -7.53 1.49 -9.12
N PRO A 619 -7.93 0.86 -10.24
CA PRO A 619 -9.10 -0.02 -10.26
C PRO A 619 -8.95 -1.22 -9.31
N ILE A 620 -10.02 -1.55 -8.59
CA ILE A 620 -10.05 -2.74 -7.72
C ILE A 620 -9.84 -4.02 -8.54
N TYR A 621 -10.41 -4.08 -9.74
CA TYR A 621 -10.29 -5.22 -10.64
C TYR A 621 -8.82 -5.53 -10.97
N ASP A 622 -8.06 -4.54 -11.44
CA ASP A 622 -6.65 -4.66 -11.80
C ASP A 622 -5.82 -5.14 -10.59
N TYR A 623 -6.12 -4.62 -9.40
CA TYR A 623 -5.48 -5.06 -8.15
C TYR A 623 -5.79 -6.53 -7.82
N LEU A 624 -7.04 -6.97 -7.99
CA LEU A 624 -7.43 -8.37 -7.75
C LEU A 624 -6.79 -9.31 -8.79
N GLU A 625 -6.63 -8.89 -10.04
CA GLU A 625 -5.88 -9.66 -11.05
C GLU A 625 -4.42 -9.83 -10.64
N GLU A 626 -3.78 -8.77 -10.14
CA GLU A 626 -2.40 -8.82 -9.66
C GLU A 626 -2.25 -9.75 -8.45
N LEU A 627 -3.20 -9.73 -7.50
CA LEU A 627 -3.22 -10.68 -6.40
C LEU A 627 -3.41 -12.13 -6.87
N ALA A 628 -4.33 -12.37 -7.81
CA ALA A 628 -4.54 -13.69 -8.39
C ALA A 628 -3.28 -14.20 -9.10
N ALA A 629 -2.57 -13.33 -9.83
CA ALA A 629 -1.32 -13.65 -10.49
C ALA A 629 -0.20 -14.04 -9.49
N ARG A 630 -0.29 -13.55 -8.26
CA ARG A 630 0.59 -13.92 -7.13
C ARG A 630 0.14 -15.16 -6.36
N GLY A 631 -0.94 -15.82 -6.80
CA GLY A 631 -1.48 -17.03 -6.19
C GLY A 631 -2.38 -16.77 -4.97
N GLU A 632 -2.79 -15.53 -4.73
CA GLU A 632 -3.74 -15.22 -3.66
C GLU A 632 -5.17 -15.61 -4.05
N ASN A 633 -5.94 -16.06 -3.07
CA ASN A 633 -7.36 -16.33 -3.27
C ASN A 633 -8.16 -15.01 -3.24
N ILE A 634 -8.58 -14.53 -4.40
CA ILE A 634 -9.34 -13.28 -4.52
C ILE A 634 -10.68 -13.29 -3.77
N ARG A 635 -11.23 -14.46 -3.40
CA ARG A 635 -12.44 -14.57 -2.55
C ARG A 635 -12.23 -14.00 -1.16
N ASP A 636 -11.00 -14.04 -0.65
CA ASP A 636 -10.66 -13.47 0.64
C ASP A 636 -10.81 -11.94 0.66
N TYR A 637 -10.94 -11.33 -0.53
CA TYR A 637 -11.10 -9.90 -0.73
C TYR A 637 -12.49 -9.51 -1.25
N ARG A 638 -13.43 -10.45 -1.40
CA ARG A 638 -14.72 -10.27 -2.12
C ARG A 638 -15.56 -9.06 -1.70
N ASN A 639 -15.44 -8.57 -0.47
CA ASN A 639 -16.22 -7.44 0.03
C ASN A 639 -15.50 -6.08 -0.14
N ILE A 640 -14.32 -6.06 -0.77
CA ILE A 640 -13.54 -4.84 -1.04
C ILE A 640 -14.36 -3.76 -1.76
N TRP A 641 -15.32 -4.17 -2.59
CA TRP A 641 -16.19 -3.26 -3.35
C TRP A 641 -17.07 -2.36 -2.47
N PHE A 642 -17.33 -2.74 -1.23
CA PHE A 642 -18.21 -1.99 -0.30
C PHE A 642 -17.45 -1.01 0.60
N TYR A 643 -16.16 -0.77 0.34
CA TYR A 643 -15.32 0.19 1.04
C TYR A 643 -15.18 1.48 0.21
N TYR A 644 -16.13 2.39 0.40
CA TYR A 644 -16.26 3.63 -0.38
C TYR A 644 -15.47 4.82 0.13
#